data_AF-A0A6N9YKW6-F1
#
_entry.id   AF-A0A6N9YKW6-F1
#
_cell.length_a   1.000
_cell.length_b   1.000
_cell.length_c   1.000
_cell.angle_alpha   90.00
_cell.angle_beta   90.00
_cell.angle_gamma   90.00
#
_symmetry.space_group_name_H-M   'P 1'
#
loop_
_entity.id
_entity.type
_entity.pdbx_description
1 polymer ?
#
loop_
_entity_poly.entity_id
_entity_poly.type
_entity_poly.pdbx_seq_one_letter_code
_entity_poly.pdbx_strand_id
1 'polypeptide(L)'
;MLCIVDTLGTAALRDRVLAAWTASPARFREDANAEEELSLGAYRDRLVVELAQNAADAAGRAGVRGRLLLRLDGSTLIAANIGAPLDPEGVEGLSTLRSSPKRSGDSVGRFGVGFAAVLAVSDEPAVLSRNGGVRWSRARARDLIAQLPELSAELTHRGDAVPVLRLPFSAEDLSGSERSGSAAGPLLPAGAATAVPAGYETAVVLPLRDEDALASVRQALATIDDVLPLVLPALAEIVVETGGDRRVITAGEPVAVDEASGVWEREIGTRRWRLASATGTAEAGLLAGRPLEERLRPQWSVTVAVPVDEAGTPGTTQVHPVVHAPTPTDDTTTLPALVIGSFPLDSTRRHVTASPLTEHLAERVGAAYARLVASFDTPLALTLIPGPLGANELDATLHRWIHDALTRTPFIPSATGDARLRPTEVNVVDGLDRAAGLATLADVVAGLPAPGWWRTDALQRLGAKVTPLTDLVDQLSALTLSPDQWRAMYAALDGAELEALGALPVPLADGRVVRGPRSVLLPGDLEPALLAPFRLRVTHPDAAHPLLGRLGATEVTAASVLRDPAVRAGIEAAGDDEAEALPEAVLRLVAESGLTVADEPWLDQLPLPDEAGEFGPARELLLPGSELLDLLDVDVASYTASGELLARHGAQTLRAVGVRDGLALARESDVPLDDDLWFDLDDEEGWADHATDLLPDTDLPPLVAEFVAVRDLDLVRDDAWPRFLALLAADPAIRPAVVEPAFVFMADGSRRRIPSYTTWWLRTHARVGGLPLPELCADDADPVVQALLQRLDVPVDDAFRVALGISRSVEEVPTAVLLRRLADDDVRLPSADLLEVYAELSQRPAEPLGAPGRVRIPDGRGSRVVDADQAVVCDGPHWLQLGLPAAVPGSPELAASLDVDLASDAYDADVAGGGEHLPVPQVAYQVLPSAATSYVEHDELVVAGLPVDWWVVGDEIHAATLDGLARGLAWVAGEWDRRWVLAEALQDPAALPTLLAEETFG
;
A
#
# COMPACT_ATOMS: atom_id res chain seq x y z
N MET A 1 -11.65 10.75 -101.48
CA MET A 1 -11.49 9.50 -100.73
C MET A 1 -10.03 9.43 -100.28
N LEU A 2 -9.70 10.14 -99.20
CA LEU A 2 -8.38 10.05 -98.55
C LEU A 2 -8.40 8.75 -97.73
N CYS A 3 -7.50 7.83 -98.06
CA CYS A 3 -7.32 6.60 -97.32
C CYS A 3 -6.81 6.97 -95.91
N ILE A 4 -7.65 6.79 -94.89
CA ILE A 4 -7.24 6.95 -93.49
C ILE A 4 -6.20 5.85 -93.23
N VAL A 5 -4.98 6.24 -92.83
CA VAL A 5 -3.89 5.30 -92.58
C VAL A 5 -4.00 4.83 -91.14
N ASP A 6 -4.25 3.53 -90.94
CA ASP A 6 -4.23 2.88 -89.62
C ASP A 6 -2.78 2.78 -89.12
N THR A 7 -2.25 3.88 -88.57
CA THR A 7 -0.85 4.01 -88.10
C THR A 7 -0.53 3.08 -86.93
N LEU A 8 -1.54 2.59 -86.22
CA LEU A 8 -1.42 1.71 -85.06
C LEU A 8 -1.70 0.22 -85.38
N GLY A 9 -2.04 -0.11 -86.62
CA GLY A 9 -2.25 -1.50 -87.06
C GLY A 9 -3.46 -2.22 -86.43
N THR A 10 -4.46 -1.45 -85.97
CA THR A 10 -5.67 -1.97 -85.29
C THR A 10 -6.48 -2.93 -86.17
N ALA A 11 -6.59 -2.68 -87.47
CA ALA A 11 -7.31 -3.53 -88.40
C ALA A 11 -6.62 -4.90 -88.58
N ALA A 12 -5.30 -4.90 -88.79
CA ALA A 12 -4.53 -6.14 -88.94
C ALA A 12 -4.54 -6.99 -87.65
N LEU A 13 -4.54 -6.36 -86.48
CA LEU A 13 -4.71 -7.06 -85.19
C LEU A 13 -6.10 -7.72 -85.09
N ARG A 14 -7.15 -6.94 -85.35
CA ARG A 14 -8.53 -7.39 -85.29
C ARG A 14 -8.81 -8.55 -86.26
N ASP A 15 -8.34 -8.45 -87.50
CA ASP A 15 -8.54 -9.49 -88.52
C ASP A 15 -7.86 -10.80 -88.14
N ARG A 16 -6.65 -10.75 -87.56
CA ARG A 16 -5.94 -11.95 -87.04
C ARG A 16 -6.73 -12.63 -85.91
N VAL A 17 -7.29 -11.85 -85.00
CA VAL A 17 -8.08 -12.36 -83.86
C VAL A 17 -9.36 -13.02 -84.37
N LEU A 18 -10.13 -12.33 -85.22
CA LEU A 18 -11.38 -12.86 -85.78
C LEU A 18 -11.12 -14.15 -86.57
N ALA A 19 -10.07 -14.18 -87.41
CA ALA A 19 -9.70 -15.38 -88.15
C ALA A 19 -9.34 -16.56 -87.22
N ALA A 20 -8.66 -16.29 -86.09
CA ALA A 20 -8.32 -17.32 -85.10
C ALA A 20 -9.56 -17.87 -84.38
N TRP A 21 -10.53 -17.00 -84.04
CA TRP A 21 -11.79 -17.42 -83.43
C TRP A 21 -12.68 -18.19 -84.40
N THR A 22 -12.78 -17.75 -85.66
CA THR A 22 -13.50 -18.48 -86.72
C THR A 22 -12.90 -19.87 -86.92
N ALA A 23 -11.57 -20.00 -86.93
CA ALA A 23 -10.88 -21.28 -87.05
C ALA A 23 -11.06 -22.18 -85.82
N SER A 24 -11.28 -21.60 -84.63
CA SER A 24 -11.46 -22.33 -83.37
C SER A 24 -12.35 -21.57 -82.38
N PRO A 25 -13.66 -21.89 -82.31
CA PRO A 25 -14.58 -21.30 -81.32
C PRO A 25 -14.16 -21.53 -79.86
N ALA A 26 -13.34 -22.55 -79.60
CA ALA A 26 -12.75 -22.77 -78.28
C ALA A 26 -11.82 -21.61 -77.85
N ARG A 27 -11.05 -21.03 -78.79
CA ARG A 27 -10.21 -19.85 -78.51
C ARG A 27 -11.02 -18.61 -78.18
N PHE A 28 -12.15 -18.42 -78.86
CA PHE A 28 -13.11 -17.37 -78.50
C PHE A 28 -13.58 -17.51 -77.06
N ARG A 29 -13.96 -18.74 -76.63
CA ARG A 29 -14.33 -18.99 -75.23
C ARG A 29 -13.20 -18.75 -74.25
N GLU A 30 -11.98 -19.17 -74.57
CA GLU A 30 -10.80 -18.96 -73.73
C GLU A 30 -10.51 -17.47 -73.53
N ASP A 31 -10.52 -16.69 -74.61
CA ASP A 31 -10.33 -15.24 -74.54
C ASP A 31 -11.45 -14.55 -73.76
N ALA A 32 -12.70 -14.97 -73.97
CA ALA A 32 -13.85 -14.41 -73.27
C ALA A 32 -13.79 -14.71 -71.77
N ASN A 33 -13.51 -15.97 -71.38
CA ASN A 33 -13.33 -16.35 -69.98
C ASN A 33 -12.17 -15.59 -69.33
N ALA A 34 -11.03 -15.47 -70.01
CA ALA A 34 -9.85 -14.81 -69.46
C ALA A 34 -10.07 -13.30 -69.22
N GLU A 35 -10.81 -12.64 -70.12
CA GLU A 35 -11.15 -11.22 -69.97
C GLU A 35 -12.25 -11.01 -68.92
N GLU A 36 -13.25 -11.89 -68.88
CA GLU A 36 -14.33 -11.91 -67.88
C GLU A 36 -13.79 -12.12 -66.46
N GLU A 37 -12.89 -13.10 -66.25
CA GLU A 37 -12.21 -13.36 -64.97
C GLU A 37 -11.43 -12.14 -64.47
N LEU A 38 -10.75 -11.42 -65.37
CA LEU A 38 -10.04 -10.19 -65.02
C LEU A 38 -10.98 -9.03 -64.70
N SER A 39 -12.12 -8.92 -65.41
CA SER A 39 -13.08 -7.83 -65.22
C SER A 39 -13.98 -8.00 -63.98
N LEU A 40 -14.39 -9.23 -63.66
CA LEU A 40 -15.26 -9.59 -62.52
C LEU A 40 -14.46 -9.91 -61.25
N GLY A 41 -13.17 -10.25 -61.38
CA GLY A 41 -12.30 -10.64 -60.28
C GLY A 41 -11.63 -9.47 -59.56
N ALA A 42 -10.47 -9.77 -58.96
CA ALA A 42 -9.67 -8.92 -58.06
C ALA A 42 -9.22 -7.53 -58.58
N TYR A 43 -9.54 -7.15 -59.83
CA TYR A 43 -9.02 -5.92 -60.46
C TYR A 43 -9.97 -4.71 -60.35
N ARG A 44 -11.21 -4.88 -59.88
CA ARG A 44 -12.18 -3.78 -59.74
C ARG A 44 -11.65 -2.63 -58.88
N ASP A 45 -10.95 -2.94 -57.79
CA ASP A 45 -10.44 -1.94 -56.83
C ASP A 45 -9.04 -1.41 -57.18
N ARG A 46 -8.44 -1.85 -58.29
CA ARG A 46 -7.05 -1.55 -58.67
C ARG A 46 -6.89 -0.64 -59.88
N LEU A 47 -7.99 -0.23 -60.51
CA LEU A 47 -7.99 0.61 -61.71
C LEU A 47 -7.02 1.79 -61.63
N VAL A 48 -7.11 2.59 -60.56
CA VAL A 48 -6.28 3.80 -60.38
C VAL A 48 -4.80 3.46 -60.26
N VAL A 49 -4.45 2.41 -59.54
CA VAL A 49 -3.07 1.98 -59.33
C VAL A 49 -2.47 1.44 -60.63
N GLU A 50 -3.22 0.65 -61.40
CA GLU A 50 -2.78 0.14 -62.71
C GLU A 50 -2.59 1.28 -63.73
N LEU A 51 -3.47 2.28 -63.73
CA LEU A 51 -3.31 3.50 -64.54
C LEU A 51 -2.06 4.30 -64.12
N ALA A 52 -1.80 4.40 -62.82
CA ALA A 52 -0.60 5.06 -62.30
C ALA A 52 0.68 4.30 -62.64
N GLN A 53 0.68 2.97 -62.56
CA GLN A 53 1.81 2.14 -62.97
C GLN A 53 2.09 2.27 -64.47
N ASN A 54 1.05 2.26 -65.31
CA ASN A 54 1.21 2.51 -66.75
C ASN A 54 1.85 3.89 -67.04
N ALA A 55 1.45 4.91 -66.28
CA ALA A 55 2.04 6.25 -66.37
C ALA A 55 3.51 6.27 -65.91
N ALA A 56 3.83 5.58 -64.80
CA ALA A 56 5.19 5.45 -64.29
C ALA A 56 6.10 4.73 -65.28
N ASP A 57 5.65 3.63 -65.87
CA ASP A 57 6.37 2.86 -66.88
C ASP A 57 6.59 3.69 -68.16
N ALA A 58 5.59 4.46 -68.60
CA ALA A 58 5.73 5.35 -69.75
C ALA A 58 6.75 6.47 -69.49
N ALA A 59 6.76 7.03 -68.28
CA ALA A 59 7.76 8.02 -67.86
C ALA A 59 9.17 7.41 -67.82
N GLY A 60 9.31 6.21 -67.24
CA GLY A 60 10.57 5.46 -67.19
C GLY A 60 11.13 5.16 -68.59
N ARG A 61 10.30 4.67 -69.52
CA ARG A 61 10.71 4.44 -70.92
C ARG A 61 11.17 5.70 -71.65
N ALA A 62 10.60 6.85 -71.30
CA ALA A 62 10.98 8.13 -71.88
C ALA A 62 12.13 8.83 -71.14
N GLY A 63 12.58 8.30 -70.00
CA GLY A 63 13.61 8.93 -69.16
C GLY A 63 13.18 10.30 -68.59
N VAL A 64 11.87 10.51 -68.38
CA VAL A 64 11.33 11.77 -67.85
C VAL A 64 10.75 11.57 -66.45
N ARG A 65 10.67 12.65 -65.67
CA ARG A 65 9.90 12.67 -64.42
C ARG A 65 8.40 12.64 -64.76
N GLY A 66 7.70 11.58 -64.40
CA GLY A 66 6.31 11.35 -64.79
C GLY A 66 5.33 12.33 -64.14
N ARG A 67 4.31 12.72 -64.90
CA ARG A 67 3.13 13.46 -64.42
C ARG A 67 1.90 12.68 -64.82
N LEU A 68 0.98 12.47 -63.88
CA LEU A 68 -0.28 11.75 -64.07
C LEU A 68 -1.44 12.69 -63.71
N LEU A 69 -2.43 12.79 -64.58
CA LEU A 69 -3.72 13.42 -64.34
C LEU A 69 -4.78 12.32 -64.25
N LEU A 70 -5.63 12.40 -63.22
CA LEU A 70 -6.81 11.58 -63.03
C LEU A 70 -8.01 12.51 -62.87
N ARG A 71 -8.76 12.73 -63.95
CA ARG A 71 -9.92 13.63 -63.98
C ARG A 71 -11.20 12.83 -64.11
N LEU A 72 -12.12 13.01 -63.18
CA LEU A 72 -13.50 12.52 -63.29
C LEU A 72 -14.42 13.67 -63.71
N ASP A 73 -14.82 13.66 -64.99
CA ASP A 73 -15.72 14.65 -65.58
C ASP A 73 -17.08 14.01 -65.86
N GLY A 74 -18.10 14.39 -65.08
CA GLY A 74 -19.41 13.73 -65.09
C GLY A 74 -19.29 12.22 -64.81
N SER A 75 -19.59 11.41 -65.82
CA SER A 75 -19.48 9.94 -65.81
C SER A 75 -18.29 9.42 -66.63
N THR A 76 -17.27 10.24 -66.90
CA THR A 76 -16.08 9.84 -67.66
C THR A 76 -14.80 10.04 -66.84
N LEU A 77 -14.02 8.97 -66.68
CA LEU A 77 -12.68 9.04 -66.09
C LEU A 77 -11.63 9.23 -67.20
N ILE A 78 -10.76 10.23 -67.03
CA ILE A 78 -9.64 10.52 -67.92
C ILE A 78 -8.35 10.37 -67.12
N ALA A 79 -7.51 9.40 -67.51
CA ALA A 79 -6.19 9.20 -66.95
C ALA A 79 -5.12 9.58 -67.99
N ALA A 80 -4.49 10.75 -67.84
CA ALA A 80 -3.52 11.27 -68.80
C ALA A 80 -2.11 11.32 -68.20
N ASN A 81 -1.10 10.94 -68.97
CA ASN A 81 0.29 10.93 -68.52
C ASN A 81 1.24 11.55 -69.54
N ILE A 82 2.38 12.04 -69.04
CA ILE A 82 3.56 12.30 -69.87
C ILE A 82 4.47 11.06 -69.89
N GLY A 83 5.24 10.90 -70.97
CA GLY A 83 6.11 9.75 -71.16
C GLY A 83 6.09 9.28 -72.61
N ALA A 84 6.53 8.03 -72.85
CA ALA A 84 6.55 7.45 -74.19
C ALA A 84 5.14 7.39 -74.79
N PRO A 85 4.91 7.85 -76.03
CA PRO A 85 3.61 7.79 -76.70
C PRO A 85 3.20 6.35 -77.00
N LEU A 86 1.92 6.15 -77.32
CA LEU A 86 1.40 4.85 -77.75
C LEU A 86 1.98 4.45 -79.12
N ASP A 87 2.48 3.22 -79.22
CA ASP A 87 3.06 2.62 -80.42
C ASP A 87 2.28 1.35 -80.85
N PRO A 88 2.48 0.83 -82.08
CA PRO A 88 1.78 -0.37 -82.55
C PRO A 88 2.02 -1.61 -81.67
N GLU A 89 3.25 -1.79 -81.15
CA GLU A 89 3.55 -2.88 -80.21
C GLU A 89 2.79 -2.74 -78.89
N GLY A 90 2.59 -1.50 -78.43
CA GLY A 90 1.76 -1.17 -77.27
C GLY A 90 0.30 -1.52 -77.50
N VAL A 91 -0.26 -1.21 -78.68
CA VAL A 91 -1.63 -1.59 -79.04
C VAL A 91 -1.79 -3.11 -79.10
N GLU A 92 -0.84 -3.83 -79.71
CA GLU A 92 -0.83 -5.29 -79.68
C GLU A 92 -0.78 -5.82 -78.24
N GLY A 93 0.09 -5.25 -77.40
CA GLY A 93 0.19 -5.59 -75.98
C GLY A 93 -1.08 -5.32 -75.17
N LEU A 94 -1.81 -4.23 -75.44
CA LEU A 94 -3.10 -3.92 -74.81
C LEU A 94 -4.22 -4.85 -75.30
N SER A 95 -4.09 -5.38 -76.53
CA SER A 95 -5.08 -6.26 -77.16
C SER A 95 -4.81 -7.76 -77.02
N THR A 96 -3.67 -8.17 -76.46
CA THR A 96 -3.36 -9.59 -76.19
C THR A 96 -3.20 -9.84 -74.69
N LEU A 97 -3.76 -10.94 -74.13
CA LEU A 97 -3.59 -11.29 -72.70
C LEU A 97 -2.44 -12.28 -72.61
N ARG A 98 -1.55 -12.05 -71.64
CA ARG A 98 -0.47 -12.97 -71.26
C ARG A 98 0.54 -13.32 -72.38
N SER A 99 0.53 -12.59 -73.48
CA SER A 99 1.53 -12.66 -74.55
C SER A 99 2.16 -11.28 -74.70
N SER A 100 3.47 -11.17 -74.46
CA SER A 100 4.22 -9.93 -74.70
C SER A 100 5.19 -10.16 -75.86
N PRO A 101 5.19 -9.33 -76.92
CA PRO A 101 6.21 -9.41 -77.98
C PRO A 101 7.60 -8.86 -77.56
N LYS A 102 7.73 -8.19 -76.41
CA LYS A 102 8.95 -7.45 -76.03
C LYS A 102 10.00 -8.34 -75.34
N ARG A 103 11.15 -8.53 -76.00
CA ARG A 103 12.33 -9.32 -75.55
C ARG A 103 13.40 -8.51 -74.79
N SER A 104 13.14 -7.25 -74.44
CA SER A 104 14.16 -6.34 -73.88
C SER A 104 13.76 -5.67 -72.56
N GLY A 105 14.51 -5.96 -71.49
CA GLY A 105 15.03 -4.97 -70.53
C GLY A 105 14.12 -4.49 -69.40
N ASP A 106 13.59 -3.28 -69.51
CA ASP A 106 13.44 -2.40 -68.33
C ASP A 106 12.00 -1.92 -68.07
N SER A 107 11.03 -2.83 -67.98
CA SER A 107 9.66 -2.43 -67.57
C SER A 107 9.02 -3.41 -66.61
N VAL A 108 8.57 -2.88 -65.47
CA VAL A 108 7.98 -3.60 -64.34
C VAL A 108 6.50 -3.85 -64.64
N GLY A 109 6.22 -4.71 -65.62
CA GLY A 109 4.86 -5.09 -65.97
C GLY A 109 4.78 -6.28 -66.92
N ARG A 110 3.80 -7.16 -66.72
CA ARG A 110 3.26 -7.99 -67.82
C ARG A 110 2.26 -7.11 -68.56
N PHE A 111 2.66 -6.53 -69.68
CA PHE A 111 1.78 -5.69 -70.49
C PHE A 111 0.54 -6.46 -70.94
N GLY A 112 -0.62 -5.81 -70.86
CA GLY A 112 -1.92 -6.35 -71.29
C GLY A 112 -2.82 -6.89 -70.17
N VAL A 113 -2.27 -7.37 -69.04
CA VAL A 113 -3.10 -7.91 -67.94
C VAL A 113 -3.62 -6.79 -67.02
N GLY A 114 -2.80 -5.77 -66.72
CA GLY A 114 -3.19 -4.63 -65.87
C GLY A 114 -4.20 -3.69 -66.53
N PHE A 115 -4.12 -3.53 -67.86
CA PHE A 115 -5.08 -2.70 -68.60
C PHE A 115 -6.49 -3.30 -68.63
N ALA A 116 -6.66 -4.63 -68.48
CA ALA A 116 -7.98 -5.25 -68.41
C ALA A 116 -8.85 -4.73 -67.26
N ALA A 117 -8.23 -4.15 -66.22
CA ALA A 117 -8.95 -3.49 -65.12
C ALA A 117 -9.91 -2.39 -65.59
N VAL A 118 -9.68 -1.76 -66.75
CA VAL A 118 -10.59 -0.74 -67.30
C VAL A 118 -11.97 -1.29 -67.62
N LEU A 119 -12.09 -2.58 -67.95
CA LEU A 119 -13.35 -3.23 -68.28
C LEU A 119 -14.27 -3.45 -67.07
N ALA A 120 -13.71 -3.39 -65.86
CA ALA A 120 -14.49 -3.41 -64.64
C ALA A 120 -15.45 -2.21 -64.58
N VAL A 121 -15.06 -1.07 -65.17
CA VAL A 121 -15.80 0.20 -65.08
C VAL A 121 -16.31 0.75 -66.42
N SER A 122 -15.76 0.31 -67.56
CA SER A 122 -16.06 0.87 -68.89
C SER A 122 -16.23 -0.21 -69.94
N ASP A 123 -17.28 -0.10 -70.76
CA ASP A 123 -17.52 -0.98 -71.91
C ASP A 123 -16.90 -0.44 -73.21
N GLU A 124 -16.48 0.83 -73.19
CA GLU A 124 -15.92 1.54 -74.35
C GLU A 124 -14.60 2.25 -74.03
N PRO A 125 -13.58 1.54 -73.49
CA PRO A 125 -12.31 2.19 -73.14
C PRO A 125 -11.61 2.70 -74.40
N ALA A 126 -10.94 3.85 -74.30
CA ALA A 126 -10.13 4.42 -75.35
C ALA A 126 -8.76 4.88 -74.82
N VAL A 127 -7.74 4.83 -75.66
CA VAL A 127 -6.42 5.40 -75.41
C VAL A 127 -6.09 6.35 -76.56
N LEU A 128 -6.00 7.63 -76.23
CA LEU A 128 -5.61 8.71 -77.13
C LEU A 128 -4.13 9.01 -76.93
N SER A 129 -3.37 9.16 -78.01
CA SER A 129 -1.97 9.59 -77.95
C SER A 129 -1.67 10.54 -79.10
N ARG A 130 -0.54 11.26 -79.03
CA ARG A 130 -0.13 12.23 -80.05
C ARG A 130 -0.06 11.63 -81.47
N ASN A 131 0.30 10.35 -81.57
CA ASN A 131 0.56 9.66 -82.84
C ASN A 131 -0.63 8.83 -83.36
N GLY A 132 -1.80 8.99 -82.76
CA GLY A 132 -3.01 8.22 -83.06
C GLY A 132 -3.68 7.71 -81.78
N GLY A 133 -4.86 7.12 -81.92
CA GLY A 133 -5.57 6.53 -80.78
C GLY A 133 -6.22 5.20 -81.13
N VAL A 134 -6.46 4.41 -80.11
CA VAL A 134 -7.16 3.13 -80.18
C VAL A 134 -8.35 3.15 -79.24
N ARG A 135 -9.44 2.49 -79.61
CA ARG A 135 -10.60 2.27 -78.75
C ARG A 135 -11.11 0.84 -78.85
N TRP A 136 -11.86 0.45 -77.84
CA TRP A 136 -12.62 -0.79 -77.83
C TRP A 136 -14.09 -0.46 -77.54
N SER A 137 -15.00 -1.32 -77.98
CA SER A 137 -16.43 -1.18 -77.71
C SER A 137 -17.06 -2.55 -77.66
N ARG A 138 -17.70 -2.87 -76.54
CA ARG A 138 -18.43 -4.15 -76.37
C ARG A 138 -19.51 -4.33 -77.43
N ALA A 139 -20.25 -3.27 -77.74
CA ALA A 139 -21.28 -3.31 -78.78
C ALA A 139 -20.69 -3.62 -80.16
N ARG A 140 -19.63 -2.91 -80.58
CA ARG A 140 -18.97 -3.19 -81.88
C ARG A 140 -18.33 -4.57 -81.92
N ALA A 141 -17.74 -5.04 -80.82
CA ALA A 141 -17.20 -6.38 -80.72
C ALA A 141 -18.30 -7.44 -80.94
N ARG A 142 -19.43 -7.30 -80.24
CA ARG A 142 -20.61 -8.16 -80.40
C ARG A 142 -21.13 -8.18 -81.84
N ASP A 143 -21.25 -7.00 -82.47
CA ASP A 143 -21.74 -6.86 -83.84
C ASP A 143 -20.81 -7.54 -84.87
N LEU A 144 -19.50 -7.46 -84.67
CA LEU A 144 -18.53 -8.17 -85.52
C LEU A 144 -18.60 -9.69 -85.31
N ILE A 145 -18.71 -10.14 -84.07
CA ILE A 145 -18.83 -11.57 -83.75
C ILE A 145 -20.15 -12.15 -84.29
N ALA A 146 -21.24 -11.38 -84.25
CA ALA A 146 -22.54 -11.78 -84.79
C ALA A 146 -22.54 -12.01 -86.30
N GLN A 147 -21.58 -11.42 -87.03
CA GLN A 147 -21.40 -11.61 -88.47
C GLN A 147 -20.65 -12.91 -88.80
N LEU A 148 -20.14 -13.65 -87.80
CA LEU A 148 -19.39 -14.89 -87.97
C LEU A 148 -20.28 -16.11 -87.63
N PRO A 149 -20.78 -16.85 -88.63
CA PRO A 149 -21.67 -18.00 -88.40
C PRO A 149 -21.07 -19.05 -87.46
N GLU A 150 -19.76 -19.26 -87.53
CA GLU A 150 -19.01 -20.25 -86.73
C GLU A 150 -19.05 -19.95 -85.22
N LEU A 151 -19.33 -18.71 -84.83
CA LEU A 151 -19.39 -18.27 -83.42
C LEU A 151 -20.82 -18.06 -82.91
N SER A 152 -21.85 -18.24 -83.75
CA SER A 152 -23.25 -17.91 -83.39
C SER A 152 -23.77 -18.68 -82.17
N ALA A 153 -23.41 -19.95 -82.02
CA ALA A 153 -23.82 -20.76 -80.86
C ALA A 153 -23.19 -20.26 -79.56
N GLU A 154 -21.89 -19.95 -79.59
CA GLU A 154 -21.15 -19.43 -78.43
C GLU A 154 -21.60 -18.01 -78.06
N LEU A 155 -21.87 -17.16 -79.06
CA LEU A 155 -22.41 -15.82 -78.84
C LEU A 155 -23.81 -15.86 -78.20
N THR A 156 -24.67 -16.80 -78.63
CA THR A 156 -26.00 -16.99 -78.04
C THR A 156 -25.90 -17.43 -76.59
N HIS A 157 -24.97 -18.33 -76.27
CA HIS A 157 -24.75 -18.81 -74.92
C HIS A 157 -24.22 -17.73 -73.98
N ARG A 158 -23.27 -16.92 -74.44
CA ARG A 158 -22.59 -15.89 -73.63
C ARG A 158 -23.35 -14.58 -73.48
N GLY A 159 -24.30 -14.29 -74.37
CA GLY A 159 -24.99 -13.00 -74.35
C GLY A 159 -23.98 -11.86 -74.55
N ASP A 160 -23.96 -10.87 -73.64
CA ASP A 160 -23.10 -9.67 -73.73
C ASP A 160 -21.66 -9.89 -73.22
N ALA A 161 -21.34 -11.07 -72.66
CA ALA A 161 -20.02 -11.42 -72.17
C ALA A 161 -19.08 -11.86 -73.30
N VAL A 162 -18.70 -10.90 -74.16
CA VAL A 162 -17.77 -11.08 -75.29
C VAL A 162 -16.39 -10.45 -75.01
N PRO A 163 -15.29 -10.96 -75.60
CA PRO A 163 -13.97 -10.33 -75.46
C PRO A 163 -13.98 -8.95 -76.16
N VAL A 164 -13.67 -7.90 -75.39
CA VAL A 164 -13.68 -6.49 -75.81
C VAL A 164 -12.27 -6.05 -76.21
N LEU A 165 -11.26 -6.23 -75.35
CA LEU A 165 -9.89 -5.74 -75.60
C LEU A 165 -9.19 -6.41 -76.78
N ARG A 166 -9.73 -7.54 -77.23
CA ARG A 166 -9.25 -8.32 -78.38
C ARG A 166 -9.48 -7.68 -79.74
N LEU A 167 -10.45 -6.79 -79.84
CA LEU A 167 -10.85 -6.19 -81.11
C LEU A 167 -10.60 -4.68 -81.05
N PRO A 168 -9.35 -4.21 -81.28
CA PRO A 168 -9.06 -2.79 -81.30
C PRO A 168 -9.67 -2.11 -82.55
N PHE A 169 -10.08 -0.87 -82.38
CA PHE A 169 -10.56 0.02 -83.44
C PHE A 169 -9.75 1.31 -83.42
N SER A 170 -9.56 1.95 -84.58
CA SER A 170 -9.00 3.31 -84.62
C SER A 170 -9.91 4.28 -83.86
N ALA A 171 -9.31 5.16 -83.05
CA ALA A 171 -10.03 6.24 -82.39
C ALA A 171 -10.39 7.40 -83.36
N GLU A 172 -9.80 7.45 -84.56
CA GLU A 172 -10.08 8.49 -85.56
C GLU A 172 -11.49 8.37 -86.17
N ASP A 173 -12.11 7.17 -86.04
CA ASP A 173 -13.54 6.91 -86.32
C ASP A 173 -14.50 7.81 -85.50
N LEU A 174 -14.02 8.51 -84.47
CA LEU A 174 -14.80 9.44 -83.63
C LEU A 174 -15.13 10.77 -84.33
N SER A 175 -14.40 11.12 -85.40
CA SER A 175 -14.56 12.41 -86.10
C SER A 175 -15.43 12.34 -87.38
N GLY A 176 -15.89 11.15 -87.77
CA GLY A 176 -16.54 10.88 -89.05
C GLY A 176 -18.06 10.98 -89.04
N SER A 177 -18.60 12.15 -89.36
CA SER A 177 -19.94 12.30 -89.92
C SER A 177 -19.98 11.69 -91.34
N GLU A 178 -20.13 10.37 -91.52
CA GLU A 178 -20.60 9.80 -92.79
C GLU A 178 -21.43 8.50 -92.61
N ARG A 179 -22.75 8.69 -92.73
CA ARG A 179 -23.78 7.84 -93.36
C ARG A 179 -23.36 6.40 -93.76
N SER A 180 -23.81 5.42 -92.99
CA SER A 180 -24.37 4.17 -93.53
C SER A 180 -25.50 3.68 -92.63
N GLY A 181 -26.67 3.42 -93.23
CA GLY A 181 -27.98 3.19 -92.62
C GLY A 181 -28.11 2.04 -91.61
N SER A 182 -27.54 2.19 -90.42
CA SER A 182 -27.88 1.39 -89.23
C SER A 182 -28.10 2.31 -88.03
N ALA A 183 -29.10 2.00 -87.21
CA ALA A 183 -29.58 2.79 -86.08
C ALA A 183 -28.62 2.77 -84.88
N ALA A 184 -27.43 3.33 -85.03
CA ALA A 184 -26.50 3.60 -83.93
C ALA A 184 -26.41 5.12 -83.72
N GLY A 185 -26.74 5.56 -82.49
CA GLY A 185 -26.62 6.97 -82.07
C GLY A 185 -25.16 7.46 -82.06
N PRO A 186 -24.92 8.72 -81.65
CA PRO A 186 -23.56 9.26 -81.53
C PRO A 186 -22.65 8.31 -80.71
N LEU A 187 -21.48 7.99 -81.27
CA LEU A 187 -20.53 6.96 -80.82
C LEU A 187 -19.78 7.30 -79.52
N LEU A 188 -20.09 8.44 -78.90
CA LEU A 188 -19.72 8.83 -77.54
C LEU A 188 -20.86 9.69 -76.98
N PRO A 189 -21.17 9.63 -75.67
CA PRO A 189 -22.09 10.57 -75.05
C PRO A 189 -21.60 12.02 -75.28
N ALA A 190 -22.53 12.95 -75.51
CA ALA A 190 -22.21 14.36 -75.71
C ALA A 190 -21.42 14.88 -74.49
N GLY A 191 -20.12 15.13 -74.67
CA GLY A 191 -19.21 15.60 -73.60
C GLY A 191 -17.96 14.74 -73.36
N ALA A 192 -17.83 13.55 -73.94
CA ALA A 192 -16.60 12.75 -73.78
C ALA A 192 -15.38 13.42 -74.44
N ALA A 193 -14.23 13.44 -73.75
CA ALA A 193 -13.00 14.05 -74.25
C ALA A 193 -12.48 13.34 -75.52
N THR A 194 -12.42 14.07 -76.63
CA THR A 194 -11.94 13.56 -77.94
C THR A 194 -10.47 13.85 -78.21
N ALA A 195 -9.75 14.43 -77.25
CA ALA A 195 -8.34 14.78 -77.37
C ALA A 195 -7.58 14.54 -76.07
N VAL A 196 -6.26 14.35 -76.18
CA VAL A 196 -5.35 14.30 -75.02
C VAL A 196 -5.39 15.66 -74.30
N PRO A 197 -5.57 15.71 -72.97
CA PRO A 197 -5.52 16.97 -72.21
C PRO A 197 -4.23 17.75 -72.49
N ALA A 198 -4.32 19.08 -72.58
CA ALA A 198 -3.17 19.94 -72.85
C ALA A 198 -2.04 19.70 -71.85
N GLY A 199 -0.81 19.52 -72.36
CA GLY A 199 0.38 19.25 -71.54
C GLY A 199 0.64 17.77 -71.22
N TYR A 200 -0.19 16.85 -71.73
CA TYR A 200 0.00 15.39 -71.60
C TYR A 200 0.27 14.73 -72.96
N GLU A 201 0.82 13.51 -72.96
CA GLU A 201 1.22 12.77 -74.17
C GLU A 201 0.23 11.67 -74.56
N THR A 202 -0.32 10.98 -73.55
CA THR A 202 -1.26 9.88 -73.71
C THR A 202 -2.41 10.04 -72.70
N ALA A 203 -3.64 9.69 -73.08
CA ALA A 203 -4.82 9.73 -72.23
C ALA A 203 -5.66 8.47 -72.39
N VAL A 204 -5.90 7.76 -71.29
CA VAL A 204 -6.91 6.70 -71.20
C VAL A 204 -8.24 7.36 -70.86
N VAL A 205 -9.25 7.18 -71.72
CA VAL A 205 -10.60 7.74 -71.57
C VAL A 205 -11.57 6.60 -71.33
N LEU A 206 -12.27 6.65 -70.19
CA LEU A 206 -13.15 5.59 -69.70
C LEU A 206 -14.56 6.16 -69.42
N PRO A 207 -15.49 6.06 -70.38
CA PRO A 207 -16.91 6.27 -70.12
C PRO A 207 -17.40 5.20 -69.13
N LEU A 208 -17.85 5.63 -67.95
CA LEU A 208 -18.25 4.71 -66.89
C LEU A 208 -19.62 4.10 -67.21
N ARG A 209 -19.72 2.77 -67.14
CA ARG A 209 -20.88 1.99 -67.60
C ARG A 209 -22.16 2.30 -66.83
N ASP A 210 -22.06 2.51 -65.52
CA ASP A 210 -23.17 2.61 -64.59
C ASP A 210 -22.80 3.44 -63.34
N GLU A 211 -23.79 3.72 -62.49
CA GLU A 211 -23.60 4.48 -61.24
C GLU A 211 -22.67 3.76 -60.24
N ASP A 212 -22.63 2.42 -60.26
CA ASP A 212 -21.75 1.63 -59.39
C ASP A 212 -20.27 1.79 -59.80
N ALA A 213 -19.99 1.81 -61.11
CA ALA A 213 -18.67 2.13 -61.65
C ALA A 213 -18.25 3.56 -61.29
N LEU A 214 -19.19 4.52 -61.38
CA LEU A 214 -18.96 5.90 -60.97
C LEU A 214 -18.63 6.03 -59.47
N ALA A 215 -19.38 5.35 -58.61
CA ALA A 215 -19.14 5.34 -57.17
C ALA A 215 -17.77 4.72 -56.83
N SER A 216 -17.44 3.58 -57.44
CA SER A 216 -16.16 2.88 -57.24
C SER A 216 -14.95 3.74 -57.67
N VAL A 217 -15.04 4.40 -58.83
CA VAL A 217 -13.98 5.32 -59.29
C VAL A 217 -13.84 6.52 -58.36
N ARG A 218 -14.94 7.14 -57.92
CA ARG A 218 -14.88 8.25 -56.95
C ARG A 218 -14.17 7.85 -55.67
N GLN A 219 -14.49 6.67 -55.14
CA GLN A 219 -13.84 6.13 -53.95
C GLN A 219 -12.34 5.89 -54.19
N ALA A 220 -11.96 5.26 -55.31
CA ALA A 220 -10.57 5.00 -55.64
C ALA A 220 -9.73 6.28 -55.85
N LEU A 221 -10.33 7.36 -56.38
CA LEU A 221 -9.66 8.65 -56.50
C LEU A 221 -9.50 9.38 -55.15
N ALA A 222 -10.46 9.19 -54.24
CA ALA A 222 -10.42 9.77 -52.89
C ALA A 222 -9.33 9.11 -52.02
N THR A 223 -9.02 7.83 -52.22
CA THR A 223 -8.04 7.07 -51.43
C THR A 223 -6.59 7.25 -51.87
N ILE A 224 -6.31 7.89 -53.02
CA ILE A 224 -4.94 8.19 -53.44
C ILE A 224 -4.26 9.06 -52.38
N ASP A 225 -3.04 8.73 -51.99
CA ASP A 225 -2.27 9.45 -50.98
C ASP A 225 -0.79 9.61 -51.38
N ASP A 226 0.03 10.02 -50.41
CA ASP A 226 1.46 10.22 -50.52
C ASP A 226 2.28 8.93 -50.60
N VAL A 227 1.68 7.76 -50.38
CA VAL A 227 2.36 6.46 -50.55
C VAL A 227 2.52 6.11 -52.03
N LEU A 228 1.56 6.49 -52.88
CA LEU A 228 1.58 6.13 -54.30
C LEU A 228 2.84 6.63 -55.05
N PRO A 229 3.32 7.88 -54.88
CA PRO A 229 4.59 8.34 -55.46
C PRO A 229 5.86 7.75 -54.81
N LEU A 230 5.76 7.16 -53.61
CA LEU A 230 6.86 6.41 -52.99
C LEU A 230 7.00 5.03 -53.64
N VAL A 231 5.87 4.37 -53.87
CA VAL A 231 5.77 3.08 -54.55
C VAL A 231 6.15 3.18 -56.03
N LEU A 232 5.76 4.27 -56.69
CA LEU A 232 6.03 4.55 -58.10
C LEU A 232 6.99 5.74 -58.22
N PRO A 233 8.29 5.58 -57.94
CA PRO A 233 9.23 6.69 -57.82
C PRO A 233 9.43 7.49 -59.11
N ALA A 234 9.09 6.90 -60.27
CA ALA A 234 9.10 7.58 -61.56
C ALA A 234 8.04 8.70 -61.68
N LEU A 235 6.99 8.69 -60.86
CA LEU A 235 5.98 9.75 -60.81
C LEU A 235 6.45 10.89 -59.90
N ALA A 236 6.54 12.09 -60.46
CA ALA A 236 6.87 13.32 -59.75
C ALA A 236 5.63 14.17 -59.42
N GLU A 237 4.52 13.97 -60.13
CA GLU A 237 3.28 14.70 -59.90
C GLU A 237 2.06 13.82 -60.21
N ILE A 238 1.10 13.79 -59.29
CA ILE A 238 -0.23 13.20 -59.48
C ILE A 238 -1.28 14.29 -59.24
N VAL A 239 -2.07 14.59 -60.28
CA VAL A 239 -3.17 15.55 -60.25
C VAL A 239 -4.48 14.79 -60.26
N VAL A 240 -5.33 15.01 -59.27
CA VAL A 240 -6.66 14.40 -59.16
C VAL A 240 -7.71 15.51 -59.26
N GLU A 241 -8.62 15.41 -60.21
CA GLU A 241 -9.69 16.38 -60.45
C GLU A 241 -11.06 15.70 -60.37
N THR A 242 -11.90 16.08 -59.41
CA THR A 242 -13.22 15.48 -59.16
C THR A 242 -14.25 16.55 -58.80
N GLY A 243 -15.35 16.66 -59.53
CA GLY A 243 -16.49 17.51 -59.13
C GLY A 243 -16.18 19.00 -58.94
N GLY A 244 -15.11 19.51 -59.56
CA GLY A 244 -14.62 20.89 -59.41
C GLY A 244 -13.43 21.05 -58.46
N ASP A 245 -13.15 20.04 -57.62
CA ASP A 245 -11.98 20.03 -56.74
C ASP A 245 -10.74 19.54 -57.49
N ARG A 246 -9.60 20.17 -57.20
CA ARG A 246 -8.29 19.80 -57.76
C ARG A 246 -7.30 19.56 -56.63
N ARG A 247 -6.77 18.34 -56.57
CA ARG A 247 -5.73 17.91 -55.62
C ARG A 247 -4.45 17.58 -56.37
N VAL A 248 -3.31 18.04 -55.86
CA VAL A 248 -2.00 17.78 -56.46
C VAL A 248 -1.09 17.16 -55.41
N ILE A 249 -0.48 16.03 -55.75
CA ILE A 249 0.53 15.35 -54.93
C ILE A 249 1.84 15.43 -55.70
N THR A 250 2.79 16.19 -55.17
CA THR A 250 4.13 16.37 -55.75
C THR A 250 5.14 15.50 -55.01
N ALA A 251 6.06 14.88 -55.74
CA ALA A 251 7.15 14.13 -55.18
C ALA A 251 8.49 14.79 -55.52
N GLY A 252 9.16 15.29 -54.48
CA GLY A 252 10.48 15.91 -54.56
C GLY A 252 11.58 14.95 -54.98
N GLU A 253 12.78 15.49 -55.17
CA GLU A 253 13.98 14.68 -55.38
C GLU A 253 14.44 14.08 -54.04
N PRO A 254 14.90 12.81 -54.02
CA PRO A 254 15.50 12.25 -52.82
C PRO A 254 16.78 13.00 -52.42
N VAL A 255 16.94 13.29 -51.13
CA VAL A 255 18.11 13.92 -50.53
C VAL A 255 18.81 12.89 -49.63
N ALA A 256 20.12 12.68 -49.80
CA ALA A 256 20.85 11.72 -48.97
C ALA A 256 20.95 12.23 -47.52
N VAL A 257 20.57 11.38 -46.56
CA VAL A 257 20.85 11.60 -45.12
C VAL A 257 22.19 10.97 -44.78
N ASP A 258 22.40 9.74 -45.26
CA ASP A 258 23.66 9.03 -45.21
C ASP A 258 23.77 8.15 -46.47
N GLU A 259 24.58 8.63 -47.41
CA GLU A 259 24.81 7.98 -48.70
C GLU A 259 25.47 6.61 -48.53
N ALA A 260 26.33 6.44 -47.52
CA ALA A 260 27.06 5.21 -47.27
C ALA A 260 26.13 4.09 -46.74
N SER A 261 25.12 4.43 -45.95
CA SER A 261 24.09 3.49 -45.48
C SER A 261 22.87 3.40 -46.41
N GLY A 262 22.82 4.20 -47.49
CA GLY A 262 21.72 4.21 -48.44
C GLY A 262 20.42 4.72 -47.83
N VAL A 263 20.51 5.70 -46.91
CA VAL A 263 19.38 6.35 -46.26
C VAL A 263 19.15 7.72 -46.88
N TRP A 264 17.90 7.97 -47.27
CA TRP A 264 17.48 9.15 -48.01
C TRP A 264 16.22 9.75 -47.39
N GLU A 265 15.99 11.03 -47.62
CA GLU A 265 14.72 11.69 -47.35
C GLU A 265 14.07 12.13 -48.65
N ARG A 266 12.73 12.09 -48.68
CA ARG A 266 11.95 12.54 -49.83
C ARG A 266 10.68 13.21 -49.37
N GLU A 267 10.42 14.41 -49.90
CA GLU A 267 9.17 15.14 -49.64
C GLU A 267 8.09 14.72 -50.62
N ILE A 268 6.94 14.27 -50.10
CA ILE A 268 5.75 13.91 -50.88
C ILE A 268 4.56 14.70 -50.36
N GLY A 269 4.01 15.57 -51.20
CA GLY A 269 2.99 16.53 -50.79
C GLY A 269 3.51 17.39 -49.63
N THR A 270 2.85 17.29 -48.48
CA THR A 270 3.24 18.00 -47.24
C THR A 270 4.04 17.12 -46.26
N ARG A 271 4.27 15.85 -46.58
CA ARG A 271 4.97 14.91 -45.67
C ARG A 271 6.40 14.69 -46.13
N ARG A 272 7.31 14.61 -45.16
CA ARG A 272 8.68 14.17 -45.38
C ARG A 272 8.79 12.70 -44.98
N TRP A 273 9.44 11.91 -45.82
CA TRP A 273 9.65 10.49 -45.60
C TRP A 273 11.14 10.21 -45.52
N ARG A 274 11.58 9.44 -44.54
CA ARG A 274 12.93 8.87 -44.50
C ARG A 274 12.87 7.41 -44.96
N LEU A 275 13.76 7.05 -45.86
CA LEU A 275 13.75 5.78 -46.56
C LEU A 275 15.13 5.12 -46.53
N ALA A 276 15.14 3.80 -46.39
CA ALA A 276 16.32 2.99 -46.63
C ALA A 276 16.02 1.99 -47.75
N SER A 277 16.83 2.01 -48.80
CA SER A 277 16.63 1.18 -49.98
C SER A 277 17.81 0.23 -50.21
N ALA A 278 17.54 -0.88 -50.86
CA ALA A 278 18.56 -1.78 -51.39
C ALA A 278 18.08 -2.36 -52.72
N THR A 279 19.00 -2.53 -53.66
CA THR A 279 18.74 -3.13 -54.97
C THR A 279 19.79 -4.20 -55.27
N GLY A 280 19.43 -5.19 -56.07
CA GLY A 280 20.39 -6.21 -56.48
C GLY A 280 19.88 -7.10 -57.60
N THR A 281 20.61 -8.19 -57.84
CA THR A 281 20.26 -9.23 -58.83
C THR A 281 20.12 -10.55 -58.09
N ALA A 282 18.96 -11.20 -58.23
CA ALA A 282 18.67 -12.49 -57.62
C ALA A 282 19.41 -13.61 -58.35
N GLU A 283 20.00 -14.52 -57.59
CA GLU A 283 20.61 -15.74 -58.13
C GLU A 283 19.56 -16.64 -58.76
N ALA A 284 19.95 -17.38 -59.82
CA ALA A 284 19.03 -18.22 -60.58
C ALA A 284 18.29 -19.27 -59.71
N GLY A 285 18.92 -19.75 -58.64
CA GLY A 285 18.32 -20.70 -57.70
C GLY A 285 17.11 -20.12 -56.94
N LEU A 286 17.14 -18.83 -56.60
CA LEU A 286 16.04 -18.14 -55.91
C LEU A 286 14.79 -18.03 -56.79
N LEU A 287 14.98 -18.00 -58.12
CA LEU A 287 13.92 -17.85 -59.11
C LEU A 287 13.47 -19.20 -59.71
N ALA A 288 14.00 -20.33 -59.26
CA ALA A 288 13.79 -21.63 -59.89
C ALA A 288 12.31 -22.04 -60.00
N GLY A 289 11.49 -21.66 -58.99
CA GLY A 289 10.04 -21.90 -58.97
C GLY A 289 9.19 -20.84 -59.66
N ARG A 290 9.79 -19.85 -60.33
CA ARG A 290 9.07 -18.74 -60.98
C ARG A 290 8.86 -18.98 -62.49
N PRO A 291 7.80 -18.40 -63.09
CA PRO A 291 7.61 -18.39 -64.53
C PRO A 291 8.83 -17.86 -65.29
N LEU A 292 9.03 -18.31 -66.53
CA LEU A 292 10.20 -17.98 -67.35
C LEU A 292 10.38 -16.46 -67.51
N GLU A 293 9.30 -15.73 -67.74
CA GLU A 293 9.30 -14.28 -67.92
C GLU A 293 9.81 -13.54 -66.68
N GLU A 294 9.55 -14.07 -65.49
CA GLU A 294 10.05 -13.53 -64.23
C GLU A 294 11.51 -13.91 -64.00
N ARG A 295 11.89 -15.15 -64.36
CA ARG A 295 13.29 -15.60 -64.28
C ARG A 295 14.25 -14.79 -65.16
N LEU A 296 13.75 -14.25 -66.28
CA LEU A 296 14.51 -13.37 -67.17
C LEU A 296 14.68 -11.94 -66.61
N ARG A 297 14.06 -11.63 -65.47
CA ARG A 297 14.12 -10.34 -64.77
C ARG A 297 14.62 -10.52 -63.33
N PRO A 298 15.92 -10.83 -63.15
CA PRO A 298 16.46 -11.14 -61.83
C PRO A 298 16.64 -9.92 -60.93
N GLN A 299 16.46 -8.70 -61.43
CA GLN A 299 16.64 -7.49 -60.66
C GLN A 299 15.58 -7.39 -59.55
N TRP A 300 16.00 -7.00 -58.36
CA TRP A 300 15.11 -6.76 -57.23
C TRP A 300 15.43 -5.44 -56.54
N SER A 301 14.42 -4.91 -55.86
CA SER A 301 14.54 -3.75 -54.98
C SER A 301 13.73 -3.97 -53.71
N VAL A 302 14.19 -3.39 -52.61
CA VAL A 302 13.44 -3.26 -51.36
C VAL A 302 13.63 -1.83 -50.83
N THR A 303 12.59 -1.27 -50.23
CA THR A 303 12.59 0.04 -49.60
C THR A 303 11.74 -0.01 -48.34
N VAL A 304 12.30 0.47 -47.24
CA VAL A 304 11.57 0.69 -45.99
C VAL A 304 11.45 2.19 -45.79
N ALA A 305 10.26 2.70 -45.48
CA ALA A 305 10.03 4.12 -45.32
C ALA A 305 9.21 4.44 -44.07
N VAL A 306 9.58 5.52 -43.38
CA VAL A 306 8.83 6.08 -42.24
C VAL A 306 8.58 7.57 -42.47
N PRO A 307 7.39 8.08 -42.12
CA PRO A 307 7.17 9.53 -42.10
C PRO A 307 8.05 10.15 -41.02
N VAL A 308 8.59 11.34 -41.29
CA VAL A 308 9.34 12.13 -40.31
C VAL A 308 8.74 13.52 -40.14
N ASP A 309 8.87 14.09 -38.95
CA ASP A 309 8.44 15.46 -38.67
C ASP A 309 9.46 16.50 -39.16
N GLU A 310 9.20 17.79 -38.89
CA GLU A 310 10.11 18.88 -39.27
C GLU A 310 11.50 18.76 -38.62
N ALA A 311 11.58 18.13 -37.44
CA ALA A 311 12.83 17.88 -36.70
C ALA A 311 13.55 16.61 -37.18
N GLY A 312 13.02 15.89 -38.18
CA GLY A 312 13.60 14.66 -38.69
C GLY A 312 13.42 13.46 -37.75
N THR A 313 12.45 13.53 -36.83
CA THR A 313 12.14 12.42 -35.92
C THR A 313 11.05 11.52 -36.51
N PRO A 314 11.02 10.22 -36.19
CA PRO A 314 9.97 9.32 -36.67
C PRO A 314 8.58 9.81 -36.25
N GLY A 315 7.69 10.03 -37.22
CA GLY A 315 6.33 10.48 -37.00
C GLY A 315 5.41 9.36 -36.49
N THR A 316 4.33 9.73 -35.79
CA THR A 316 3.33 8.80 -35.22
C THR A 316 2.18 8.43 -36.17
N THR A 317 2.22 8.95 -37.40
CA THR A 317 1.15 8.73 -38.39
C THR A 317 1.21 7.30 -38.91
N GLN A 318 0.09 6.57 -38.84
CA GLN A 318 -0.01 5.22 -39.36
C GLN A 318 0.23 5.21 -40.88
N VAL A 319 1.18 4.38 -41.30
CA VAL A 319 1.35 3.97 -42.70
C VAL A 319 0.30 2.91 -43.04
N HIS A 320 -0.01 2.72 -44.33
CA HIS A 320 -0.89 1.62 -44.74
C HIS A 320 -0.29 0.29 -44.28
N PRO A 321 -1.05 -0.54 -43.54
CA PRO A 321 -0.51 -1.71 -42.87
C PRO A 321 -0.48 -2.91 -43.82
N VAL A 322 0.12 -2.76 -45.00
CA VAL A 322 0.28 -3.83 -46.01
C VAL A 322 1.67 -3.78 -46.64
N VAL A 323 2.12 -4.93 -47.17
CA VAL A 323 3.34 -4.98 -47.99
C VAL A 323 3.04 -4.51 -49.41
N HIS A 324 3.97 -3.79 -50.03
CA HIS A 324 3.83 -3.24 -51.37
C HIS A 324 4.73 -3.98 -52.37
N ALA A 325 4.16 -4.50 -53.48
CA ALA A 325 4.91 -5.32 -54.44
C ALA A 325 4.58 -5.11 -55.94
N PRO A 326 4.82 -3.93 -56.53
CA PRO A 326 4.93 -2.61 -55.90
C PRO A 326 3.54 -2.09 -55.46
N THR A 327 2.46 -2.59 -56.05
CA THR A 327 1.09 -2.27 -55.63
C THR A 327 0.78 -2.80 -54.22
N PRO A 328 -0.15 -2.20 -53.47
CA PRO A 328 -0.59 -2.74 -52.18
C PRO A 328 -1.06 -4.20 -52.33
N THR A 329 -0.49 -5.10 -51.53
CA THR A 329 -0.97 -6.48 -51.39
C THR A 329 -2.05 -6.55 -50.31
N ASP A 330 -2.70 -7.70 -50.19
CA ASP A 330 -3.61 -8.03 -49.09
C ASP A 330 -2.84 -8.58 -47.87
N ASP A 331 -1.50 -8.70 -47.97
CA ASP A 331 -0.66 -9.18 -46.87
C ASP A 331 -0.43 -8.04 -45.88
N THR A 332 -1.21 -8.08 -44.80
CA THR A 332 -1.13 -7.06 -43.74
C THR A 332 0.20 -7.11 -43.00
N THR A 333 0.64 -5.97 -42.47
CA THR A 333 1.86 -5.90 -41.64
C THR A 333 1.62 -5.05 -40.39
N THR A 334 2.20 -5.49 -39.27
CA THR A 334 2.20 -4.74 -38.00
C THR A 334 3.44 -3.87 -37.84
N LEU A 335 4.31 -3.82 -38.85
CA LEU A 335 5.51 -2.99 -38.85
C LEU A 335 5.12 -1.50 -38.81
N PRO A 336 5.79 -0.69 -37.96
CA PRO A 336 5.60 0.76 -37.92
C PRO A 336 6.30 1.49 -39.08
N ALA A 337 6.46 0.83 -40.22
CA ALA A 337 7.11 1.36 -41.41
C ALA A 337 6.51 0.75 -42.68
N LEU A 338 6.51 1.52 -43.76
CA LEU A 338 6.09 1.07 -45.08
C LEU A 338 7.15 0.13 -45.66
N VAL A 339 6.74 -1.05 -46.14
CA VAL A 339 7.64 -2.00 -46.81
C VAL A 339 7.25 -2.14 -48.27
N ILE A 340 8.16 -1.73 -49.16
CA ILE A 340 8.01 -1.84 -50.61
C ILE A 340 9.10 -2.78 -51.13
N GLY A 341 8.76 -3.76 -51.95
CA GLY A 341 9.77 -4.61 -52.55
C GLY A 341 9.30 -5.42 -53.74
N SER A 342 10.24 -5.97 -54.50
CA SER A 342 9.98 -6.82 -55.67
C SER A 342 9.53 -8.24 -55.28
N PHE A 343 8.59 -8.36 -54.32
CA PHE A 343 8.12 -9.63 -53.80
C PHE A 343 7.38 -10.46 -54.85
N PRO A 344 7.58 -11.79 -54.88
CA PRO A 344 6.92 -12.66 -55.85
C PRO A 344 5.44 -12.85 -55.51
N LEU A 345 4.55 -12.36 -56.37
CA LEU A 345 3.11 -12.47 -56.19
C LEU A 345 2.51 -13.76 -56.74
N ASP A 346 1.32 -14.11 -56.26
CA ASP A 346 0.48 -15.21 -56.74
C ASP A 346 -0.22 -14.86 -58.07
N SER A 347 -1.05 -15.77 -58.61
CA SER A 347 -1.77 -15.53 -59.86
C SER A 347 -2.81 -14.41 -59.77
N THR A 348 -3.35 -14.14 -58.57
CA THR A 348 -4.30 -13.04 -58.33
C THR A 348 -3.61 -11.69 -58.13
N ARG A 349 -2.29 -11.69 -57.90
CA ARG A 349 -1.47 -10.51 -57.57
C ARG A 349 -1.85 -9.84 -56.25
N ARG A 350 -2.53 -10.55 -55.36
CA ARG A 350 -2.97 -10.01 -54.07
C ARG A 350 -2.11 -10.50 -52.92
N HIS A 351 -1.44 -11.63 -53.06
CA HIS A 351 -0.64 -12.21 -51.99
C HIS A 351 0.78 -12.51 -52.46
N VAL A 352 1.73 -12.25 -51.58
CA VAL A 352 3.11 -12.69 -51.74
C VAL A 352 3.18 -14.20 -51.54
N THR A 353 3.77 -14.87 -52.52
CA THR A 353 4.00 -16.32 -52.46
C THR A 353 5.21 -16.64 -51.58
N ALA A 354 5.09 -17.63 -50.70
CA ALA A 354 6.23 -18.16 -49.96
C ALA A 354 7.24 -18.80 -50.93
N SER A 355 8.48 -18.34 -50.91
CA SER A 355 9.54 -18.82 -51.81
C SER A 355 10.93 -18.44 -51.29
N PRO A 356 12.02 -19.06 -51.80
CA PRO A 356 13.39 -18.64 -51.49
C PRO A 356 13.66 -17.17 -51.82
N LEU A 357 13.03 -16.64 -52.89
CA LEU A 357 13.13 -15.22 -53.22
C LEU A 357 12.47 -14.35 -52.12
N THR A 358 11.33 -14.75 -51.59
CA THR A 358 10.64 -14.04 -50.50
C THR A 358 11.50 -13.98 -49.24
N GLU A 359 12.11 -15.10 -48.87
CA GLU A 359 13.03 -15.17 -47.73
C GLU A 359 14.25 -14.25 -47.94
N HIS A 360 14.84 -14.27 -49.14
CA HIS A 360 15.94 -13.39 -49.50
C HIS A 360 15.55 -11.91 -49.40
N LEU A 361 14.38 -11.53 -49.92
CA LEU A 361 13.92 -10.14 -49.87
C LEU A 361 13.57 -9.71 -48.44
N ALA A 362 13.02 -10.61 -47.62
CA ALA A 362 12.77 -10.32 -46.21
C ALA A 362 14.07 -10.05 -45.43
N GLU A 363 15.15 -10.81 -45.70
CA GLU A 363 16.49 -10.52 -45.16
C GLU A 363 16.97 -9.12 -45.58
N ARG A 364 16.81 -8.76 -46.87
CA ARG A 364 17.18 -7.43 -47.38
C ARG A 364 16.34 -6.31 -46.78
N VAL A 365 15.05 -6.55 -46.53
CA VAL A 365 14.17 -5.64 -45.79
C VAL A 365 14.69 -5.47 -44.36
N GLY A 366 15.03 -6.55 -43.65
CA GLY A 366 15.60 -6.48 -42.30
C GLY A 366 16.84 -5.61 -42.23
N ALA A 367 17.79 -5.81 -43.17
CA ALA A 367 18.99 -4.99 -43.25
C ALA A 367 18.70 -3.51 -43.57
N ALA A 368 17.75 -3.22 -44.47
CA ALA A 368 17.35 -1.84 -44.78
C ALA A 368 16.65 -1.18 -43.57
N TYR A 369 15.77 -1.92 -42.89
CA TYR A 369 15.07 -1.48 -41.70
C TYR A 369 16.03 -1.10 -40.57
N ALA A 370 17.05 -1.94 -40.31
CA ALA A 370 18.03 -1.66 -39.27
C ALA A 370 18.87 -0.41 -39.57
N ARG A 371 19.26 -0.18 -40.84
CA ARG A 371 19.93 1.06 -41.26
C ARG A 371 19.02 2.28 -41.10
N LEU A 372 17.73 2.14 -41.43
CA LEU A 372 16.75 3.21 -41.21
C LEU A 372 16.66 3.58 -39.72
N VAL A 373 16.50 2.59 -38.84
CA VAL A 373 16.45 2.83 -37.38
C VAL A 373 17.76 3.45 -36.87
N ALA A 374 18.91 2.99 -37.36
CA ALA A 374 20.22 3.50 -36.98
C ALA A 374 20.50 4.94 -37.42
N SER A 375 19.74 5.45 -38.40
CA SER A 375 19.87 6.83 -38.89
C SER A 375 19.28 7.89 -37.94
N PHE A 376 18.58 7.48 -36.87
CA PHE A 376 17.92 8.39 -35.96
C PHE A 376 18.75 8.65 -34.69
N ASP A 377 18.89 9.93 -34.34
CA ASP A 377 19.59 10.41 -33.14
C ASP A 377 18.66 10.65 -31.95
N THR A 378 17.39 10.25 -32.08
CA THR A 378 16.33 10.45 -31.08
C THR A 378 15.88 9.13 -30.47
N PRO A 379 15.55 9.09 -29.16
CA PRO A 379 14.97 7.91 -28.53
C PRO A 379 13.66 7.43 -29.17
N LEU A 380 12.96 8.30 -29.92
CA LEU A 380 11.78 7.91 -30.70
C LEU A 380 12.10 6.82 -31.74
N ALA A 381 13.36 6.61 -32.11
CA ALA A 381 13.78 5.45 -32.91
C ALA A 381 13.34 4.12 -32.29
N LEU A 382 13.27 4.02 -30.96
CA LEU A 382 12.82 2.82 -30.25
C LEU A 382 11.33 2.53 -30.43
N THR A 383 10.54 3.46 -30.98
CA THR A 383 9.14 3.23 -31.39
C THR A 383 9.04 2.40 -32.68
N LEU A 384 10.11 2.38 -33.48
CA LEU A 384 10.19 1.60 -34.71
C LEU A 384 10.54 0.13 -34.47
N ILE A 385 10.82 -0.28 -33.21
CA ILE A 385 11.09 -1.68 -32.88
C ILE A 385 9.77 -2.47 -32.93
N PRO A 386 9.63 -3.43 -33.87
CA PRO A 386 8.36 -4.16 -34.05
C PRO A 386 7.92 -4.96 -32.82
N GLY A 387 6.63 -5.33 -32.80
CA GLY A 387 6.07 -6.30 -31.85
C GLY A 387 6.68 -7.71 -31.99
N PRO A 388 6.50 -8.60 -30.99
CA PRO A 388 7.05 -9.96 -31.04
C PRO A 388 6.34 -10.88 -32.05
N LEU A 389 5.13 -10.54 -32.49
CA LEU A 389 4.31 -11.35 -33.38
C LEU A 389 3.96 -10.56 -34.64
N GLY A 390 4.10 -11.20 -35.79
CA GLY A 390 3.55 -10.69 -37.05
C GLY A 390 2.08 -11.11 -37.24
N ALA A 391 1.33 -10.37 -38.05
CA ALA A 391 -0.09 -10.63 -38.31
C ALA A 391 -0.35 -11.87 -39.19
N ASN A 392 0.61 -12.27 -40.02
CA ASN A 392 0.53 -13.42 -40.92
C ASN A 392 1.94 -13.99 -41.21
N GLU A 393 2.04 -15.02 -42.04
CA GLU A 393 3.31 -15.73 -42.32
C GLU A 393 4.40 -14.83 -42.93
N LEU A 394 4.03 -13.94 -43.86
CA LEU A 394 4.96 -12.97 -44.45
C LEU A 394 5.43 -11.98 -43.39
N ASP A 395 4.49 -11.41 -42.63
CA ASP A 395 4.79 -10.44 -41.57
C ASP A 395 5.69 -11.04 -40.48
N ALA A 396 5.42 -12.28 -40.06
CA ALA A 396 6.27 -13.02 -39.12
C ALA A 396 7.69 -13.25 -39.67
N THR A 397 7.82 -13.48 -40.98
CA THR A 397 9.12 -13.60 -41.66
C THR A 397 9.86 -12.26 -41.68
N LEU A 398 9.17 -11.16 -41.99
CA LEU A 398 9.75 -9.82 -41.93
C LEU A 398 10.19 -9.47 -40.50
N HIS A 399 9.36 -9.71 -39.49
CA HIS A 399 9.68 -9.47 -38.09
C HIS A 399 10.94 -10.22 -37.66
N ARG A 400 11.06 -11.50 -38.04
CA ARG A 400 12.25 -12.32 -37.73
C ARG A 400 13.54 -11.70 -38.29
N TRP A 401 13.55 -11.34 -39.56
CA TRP A 401 14.73 -10.74 -40.19
C TRP A 401 15.03 -9.32 -39.71
N ILE A 402 14.00 -8.53 -39.41
CA ILE A 402 14.16 -7.18 -38.82
C ILE A 402 14.73 -7.29 -37.42
N HIS A 403 14.22 -8.21 -36.59
CA HIS A 403 14.72 -8.45 -35.23
C HIS A 403 16.20 -8.86 -35.23
N ASP A 404 16.57 -9.83 -36.06
CA ASP A 404 17.95 -10.29 -36.19
C ASP A 404 18.90 -9.20 -36.72
N ALA A 405 18.44 -8.35 -37.64
CA ALA A 405 19.21 -7.21 -38.14
C ALA A 405 19.37 -6.10 -37.08
N LEU A 406 18.30 -5.75 -36.35
CA LEU A 406 18.33 -4.74 -35.28
C LEU A 406 19.25 -5.16 -34.12
N THR A 407 19.21 -6.44 -33.74
CA THR A 407 20.05 -7.01 -32.68
C THR A 407 21.55 -6.84 -32.98
N ARG A 408 21.95 -6.88 -34.26
CA ARG A 408 23.35 -6.79 -34.69
C ARG A 408 23.81 -5.38 -35.06
N THR A 409 22.89 -4.41 -35.10
CA THR A 409 23.18 -3.05 -35.56
C THR A 409 23.43 -2.12 -34.36
N PRO A 410 24.56 -1.41 -34.30
CA PRO A 410 24.80 -0.42 -33.26
C PRO A 410 24.00 0.85 -33.55
N PHE A 411 23.00 1.16 -32.73
CA PHE A 411 22.19 2.37 -32.89
C PHE A 411 21.83 3.09 -31.58
N ILE A 412 22.08 2.47 -30.43
CA ILE A 412 21.73 3.02 -29.12
C ILE A 412 22.93 3.82 -28.60
N PRO A 413 22.83 5.14 -28.40
CA PRO A 413 23.95 5.92 -27.86
C PRO A 413 24.34 5.45 -26.45
N SER A 414 25.65 5.39 -26.15
CA SER A 414 26.17 5.11 -24.80
C SER A 414 25.91 6.30 -23.85
N ALA A 415 25.85 6.02 -22.53
CA ALA A 415 25.71 7.05 -21.50
C ALA A 415 26.84 8.09 -21.49
N THR A 416 28.03 7.70 -21.95
CA THR A 416 29.21 8.53 -22.17
C THR A 416 29.15 9.36 -23.46
N GLY A 417 28.27 8.99 -24.40
CA GLY A 417 28.08 9.69 -25.68
C GLY A 417 29.20 9.48 -26.71
N ASP A 418 30.14 8.58 -26.44
CA ASP A 418 31.33 8.33 -27.26
C ASP A 418 31.14 7.24 -28.33
N ALA A 419 30.09 6.42 -28.20
CA ALA A 419 29.83 5.29 -29.09
C ALA A 419 28.33 4.99 -29.23
N ARG A 420 28.01 4.13 -30.21
CA ARG A 420 26.71 3.45 -30.30
C ARG A 420 26.86 1.98 -29.98
N LEU A 421 26.01 1.52 -29.07
CA LEU A 421 25.90 0.16 -28.60
C LEU A 421 24.93 -0.62 -29.49
N ARG A 422 25.27 -1.89 -29.71
CA ARG A 422 24.28 -2.88 -30.16
C ARG A 422 23.33 -3.18 -29.01
N PRO A 423 22.07 -3.53 -29.27
CA PRO A 423 21.15 -3.93 -28.21
C PRO A 423 21.70 -5.00 -27.25
N THR A 424 22.47 -5.98 -27.76
CA THR A 424 23.11 -7.02 -26.94
C THR A 424 24.25 -6.52 -26.03
N GLU A 425 24.78 -5.32 -26.30
CA GLU A 425 25.81 -4.66 -25.50
C GLU A 425 25.20 -3.72 -24.46
N VAL A 426 23.87 -3.51 -24.51
CA VAL A 426 23.18 -2.62 -23.58
C VAL A 426 22.87 -3.35 -22.28
N ASN A 427 23.19 -2.68 -21.17
CA ASN A 427 22.79 -3.07 -19.83
C ASN A 427 21.81 -2.03 -19.27
N VAL A 428 20.55 -2.42 -19.14
CA VAL A 428 19.51 -1.61 -18.52
C VAL A 428 19.51 -1.92 -17.03
N VAL A 429 19.91 -0.97 -16.19
CA VAL A 429 19.79 -1.09 -14.74
C VAL A 429 18.41 -0.60 -14.32
N ASP A 430 17.56 -1.50 -13.83
CA ASP A 430 16.18 -1.15 -13.45
C ASP A 430 16.17 -0.07 -12.37
N GLY A 431 15.27 0.91 -12.44
CA GLY A 431 15.23 2.04 -11.50
C GLY A 431 16.37 3.08 -11.63
N LEU A 432 17.26 2.96 -12.62
CA LEU A 432 18.37 3.90 -12.89
C LEU A 432 18.07 4.89 -14.04
N ASP A 433 16.95 4.75 -14.74
CA ASP A 433 16.59 5.55 -15.93
C ASP A 433 16.51 7.07 -15.67
N ARG A 434 16.29 7.46 -14.41
CA ARG A 434 16.19 8.86 -13.95
C ARG A 434 17.41 9.36 -13.19
N ALA A 435 18.46 8.55 -13.11
CA ALA A 435 19.68 8.92 -12.41
C ALA A 435 20.36 10.13 -13.07
N ALA A 436 20.82 11.08 -12.25
CA ALA A 436 21.36 12.36 -12.72
C ALA A 436 22.71 12.24 -13.46
N GLY A 437 23.50 11.20 -13.16
CA GLY A 437 24.88 11.07 -13.64
C GLY A 437 25.19 9.72 -14.30
N LEU A 438 24.40 9.30 -15.29
CA LEU A 438 24.61 8.04 -16.01
C LEU A 438 26.02 7.89 -16.61
N ALA A 439 26.66 8.98 -17.04
CA ALA A 439 28.03 8.95 -17.54
C ALA A 439 29.05 8.56 -16.44
N THR A 440 28.89 9.06 -15.22
CA THR A 440 29.72 8.68 -14.06
C THR A 440 29.54 7.21 -13.69
N LEU A 441 28.33 6.68 -13.86
CA LEU A 441 28.01 5.28 -13.59
C LEU A 441 28.54 4.33 -14.67
N ALA A 442 28.82 4.83 -15.88
CA ALA A 442 29.33 4.02 -16.98
C ALA A 442 30.74 3.47 -16.73
N ASP A 443 31.51 4.11 -15.85
CA ASP A 443 32.83 3.61 -15.40
C ASP A 443 32.71 2.34 -14.53
N VAL A 444 31.55 2.14 -13.90
CA VAL A 444 31.25 0.97 -13.06
C VAL A 444 30.43 -0.07 -13.84
N VAL A 445 29.46 0.40 -14.63
CA VAL A 445 28.55 -0.45 -15.41
C VAL A 445 28.77 -0.21 -16.90
N ALA A 446 29.41 -1.18 -17.55
CA ALA A 446 29.53 -1.17 -19.00
C ALA A 446 28.14 -1.29 -19.67
N GLY A 447 27.98 -0.59 -20.79
CA GLY A 447 26.79 -0.74 -21.65
C GLY A 447 25.57 0.09 -21.23
N LEU A 448 25.70 1.08 -20.34
CA LEU A 448 24.60 1.97 -20.03
C LEU A 448 24.18 2.80 -21.26
N PRO A 449 22.88 2.86 -21.59
CA PRO A 449 22.39 3.71 -22.68
C PRO A 449 22.28 5.18 -22.25
N ALA A 450 22.35 6.09 -23.22
CA ALA A 450 22.17 7.53 -23.01
C ALA A 450 20.79 7.86 -22.38
N PRO A 451 20.68 9.01 -21.68
CA PRO A 451 19.39 9.47 -21.14
C PRO A 451 18.28 9.44 -22.20
N GLY A 452 17.10 8.97 -21.81
CA GLY A 452 15.93 8.86 -22.68
C GLY A 452 15.89 7.61 -23.59
N TRP A 453 16.99 6.87 -23.76
CA TRP A 453 17.04 5.62 -24.55
C TRP A 453 16.64 4.36 -23.75
N TRP A 454 15.87 4.53 -22.67
CA TRP A 454 15.57 3.51 -21.67
C TRP A 454 14.20 2.84 -21.90
N ARG A 455 13.94 2.28 -23.09
CA ARG A 455 12.72 1.47 -23.33
C ARG A 455 12.99 -0.02 -23.05
N THR A 456 12.97 -0.39 -21.77
CA THR A 456 13.32 -1.74 -21.27
C THR A 456 12.69 -2.86 -22.09
N ASP A 457 11.37 -2.88 -22.30
CA ASP A 457 10.68 -3.94 -23.06
C ASP A 457 11.16 -4.07 -24.51
N ALA A 458 11.50 -2.95 -25.16
CA ALA A 458 11.95 -2.96 -26.54
C ALA A 458 13.40 -3.44 -26.63
N LEU A 459 14.25 -3.00 -25.71
CA LEU A 459 15.66 -3.35 -25.65
C LEU A 459 15.88 -4.80 -25.21
N GLN A 460 15.16 -5.26 -24.19
CA GLN A 460 15.22 -6.64 -23.71
C GLN A 460 14.80 -7.62 -24.80
N ARG A 461 13.78 -7.28 -25.60
CA ARG A 461 13.39 -8.08 -26.78
C ARG A 461 14.52 -8.21 -27.79
N LEU A 462 15.34 -7.17 -27.96
CA LEU A 462 16.53 -7.19 -28.83
C LEU A 462 17.79 -7.76 -28.13
N GLY A 463 17.66 -8.32 -26.92
CA GLY A 463 18.74 -9.00 -26.22
C GLY A 463 19.54 -8.14 -25.25
N ALA A 464 19.07 -6.94 -24.87
CA ALA A 464 19.69 -6.16 -23.81
C ALA A 464 19.62 -6.90 -22.46
N LYS A 465 20.68 -6.78 -21.65
CA LYS A 465 20.70 -7.29 -20.29
C LYS A 465 19.89 -6.36 -19.39
N VAL A 466 19.08 -6.92 -18.50
CA VAL A 466 18.41 -6.17 -17.43
C VAL A 466 19.08 -6.55 -16.11
N THR A 467 19.61 -5.56 -15.39
CA THR A 467 20.29 -5.75 -14.09
C THR A 467 19.49 -5.03 -13.00
N PRO A 468 19.16 -5.68 -11.88
CA PRO A 468 18.56 -4.99 -10.73
C PRO A 468 19.47 -3.89 -10.18
N LEU A 469 18.90 -2.79 -9.67
CA LEU A 469 19.69 -1.73 -9.02
C LEU A 469 20.44 -2.25 -7.78
N THR A 470 19.91 -3.25 -7.08
CA THR A 470 20.58 -3.91 -5.95
C THR A 470 21.91 -4.55 -6.34
N ASP A 471 21.98 -5.18 -7.52
CA ASP A 471 23.21 -5.81 -8.02
C ASP A 471 24.27 -4.75 -8.36
N LEU A 472 23.85 -3.54 -8.75
CA LEU A 472 24.75 -2.40 -8.90
C LEU A 472 25.24 -1.92 -7.53
N VAL A 473 24.37 -1.81 -6.53
CA VAL A 473 24.78 -1.44 -5.16
C VAL A 473 25.78 -2.45 -4.57
N ASP A 474 25.60 -3.73 -4.84
CA ASP A 474 26.54 -4.77 -4.44
C ASP A 474 27.90 -4.64 -5.15
N GLN A 475 27.90 -4.30 -6.45
CA GLN A 475 29.14 -4.00 -7.18
C GLN A 475 29.84 -2.75 -6.64
N LEU A 476 29.09 -1.69 -6.35
CA LEU A 476 29.62 -0.48 -5.71
C LEU A 476 30.24 -0.81 -4.34
N SER A 477 29.64 -1.73 -3.58
CA SER A 477 30.15 -2.18 -2.28
C SER A 477 31.50 -2.90 -2.33
N ALA A 478 31.93 -3.35 -3.52
CA ALA A 478 33.26 -3.93 -3.72
C ALA A 478 34.33 -2.88 -4.07
N LEU A 479 33.93 -1.63 -4.38
CA LEU A 479 34.85 -0.56 -4.72
C LEU A 479 35.46 0.07 -3.45
N THR A 480 36.73 0.45 -3.54
CA THR A 480 37.41 1.27 -2.53
C THR A 480 37.57 2.67 -3.09
N LEU A 481 36.66 3.57 -2.71
CA LEU A 481 36.64 4.96 -3.15
C LEU A 481 36.98 5.89 -1.98
N SER A 482 37.58 7.04 -2.30
CA SER A 482 37.75 8.15 -1.35
C SER A 482 36.40 8.82 -1.03
N PRO A 483 36.28 9.55 0.10
CA PRO A 483 35.04 10.21 0.48
C PRO A 483 34.43 11.14 -0.59
N ASP A 484 35.25 11.92 -1.30
CA ASP A 484 34.82 12.81 -2.39
C ASP A 484 34.34 12.03 -3.62
N GLN A 485 34.95 10.89 -3.92
CA GLN A 485 34.50 9.98 -4.98
C GLN A 485 33.15 9.32 -4.61
N TRP A 486 32.94 8.95 -3.35
CA TRP A 486 31.62 8.49 -2.87
C TRP A 486 30.55 9.57 -3.02
N ARG A 487 30.89 10.83 -2.72
CA ARG A 487 29.98 11.96 -2.94
C ARG A 487 29.58 12.10 -4.40
N ALA A 488 30.52 11.95 -5.33
CA ALA A 488 30.24 11.97 -6.77
C ALA A 488 29.32 10.80 -7.19
N MET A 489 29.50 9.62 -6.58
CA MET A 489 28.62 8.46 -6.80
C MET A 489 27.19 8.72 -6.30
N TYR A 490 27.03 9.31 -5.12
CA TYR A 490 25.71 9.70 -4.61
C TYR A 490 25.02 10.75 -5.49
N ALA A 491 25.78 11.71 -6.01
CA ALA A 491 25.26 12.68 -6.96
C ALA A 491 24.83 12.02 -8.27
N ALA A 492 25.58 11.02 -8.75
CA ALA A 492 25.26 10.28 -9.96
C ALA A 492 24.00 9.41 -9.83
N LEU A 493 23.78 8.81 -8.65
CA LEU A 493 22.62 8.00 -8.30
C LEU A 493 21.38 8.83 -7.92
N ASP A 494 21.51 10.14 -7.78
CA ASP A 494 20.38 11.00 -7.44
C ASP A 494 19.28 10.90 -8.52
N GLY A 495 18.03 10.69 -8.10
CA GLY A 495 16.88 10.44 -8.97
C GLY A 495 16.58 8.96 -9.22
N ALA A 496 17.48 8.04 -8.84
CA ALA A 496 17.22 6.61 -8.89
C ALA A 496 16.21 6.16 -7.80
N GLU A 497 15.72 4.93 -7.93
CA GLU A 497 14.78 4.34 -6.98
C GLU A 497 15.40 4.15 -5.58
N LEU A 498 14.86 4.86 -4.58
CA LEU A 498 15.45 4.95 -3.24
C LEU A 498 15.47 3.61 -2.48
N GLU A 499 14.47 2.75 -2.67
CA GLU A 499 14.33 1.48 -1.93
C GLU A 499 15.51 0.54 -2.20
N ALA A 500 15.97 0.47 -3.46
CA ALA A 500 17.10 -0.35 -3.85
C ALA A 500 18.46 0.20 -3.41
N LEU A 501 18.54 1.46 -2.96
CA LEU A 501 19.78 2.12 -2.51
C LEU A 501 20.06 1.98 -1.01
N GLY A 502 19.24 1.20 -0.28
CA GLY A 502 19.33 1.09 1.18
C GLY A 502 20.64 0.51 1.72
N ALA A 503 21.43 -0.19 0.88
CA ALA A 503 22.71 -0.80 1.26
C ALA A 503 23.95 -0.02 0.78
N LEU A 504 23.78 1.21 0.28
CA LEU A 504 24.90 2.01 -0.22
C LEU A 504 26.02 2.14 0.83
N PRO A 505 27.29 1.93 0.47
CA PRO A 505 28.41 2.18 1.35
C PRO A 505 28.46 3.66 1.75
N VAL A 506 28.73 3.94 3.02
CA VAL A 506 28.88 5.29 3.56
C VAL A 506 30.20 5.40 4.34
N PRO A 507 31.18 6.20 3.88
CA PRO A 507 32.41 6.44 4.62
C PRO A 507 32.13 7.35 5.82
N LEU A 508 32.68 6.96 6.97
CA LEU A 508 32.54 7.65 8.25
C LEU A 508 33.75 8.56 8.54
N ALA A 509 33.55 9.54 9.42
CA ALA A 509 34.59 10.49 9.83
C ALA A 509 35.79 9.82 10.54
N ASP A 510 35.59 8.65 11.13
CA ASP A 510 36.63 7.85 11.80
C ASP A 510 37.39 6.89 10.85
N GLY A 511 37.11 6.96 9.55
CA GLY A 511 37.77 6.16 8.52
C GLY A 511 37.13 4.78 8.27
N ARG A 512 36.11 4.38 9.03
CA ARG A 512 35.32 3.18 8.73
C ARG A 512 34.39 3.43 7.53
N VAL A 513 33.94 2.36 6.88
CA VAL A 513 32.86 2.40 5.89
C VAL A 513 31.76 1.47 6.36
N VAL A 514 30.53 1.98 6.49
CA VAL A 514 29.37 1.18 6.86
C VAL A 514 28.47 0.93 5.65
N ARG A 515 27.64 -0.10 5.70
CA ARG A 515 26.66 -0.40 4.66
C ARG A 515 25.30 0.14 5.08
N GLY A 516 24.78 1.08 4.30
CA GLY A 516 23.47 1.66 4.46
C GLY A 516 23.44 2.95 5.30
N PRO A 517 22.70 3.99 4.86
CA PRO A 517 22.68 5.31 5.50
C PRO A 517 21.75 5.44 6.71
N ARG A 518 20.80 4.53 6.93
CA ARG A 518 19.76 4.66 7.99
C ARG A 518 20.28 4.78 9.43
N SER A 519 21.47 4.24 9.68
CA SER A 519 22.11 4.29 11.01
C SER A 519 23.27 5.28 11.05
N VAL A 520 23.35 6.17 10.07
CA VAL A 520 24.45 7.10 9.88
C VAL A 520 23.95 8.51 10.16
N LEU A 521 24.76 9.27 10.89
CA LEU A 521 24.49 10.67 11.15
C LEU A 521 25.22 11.55 10.12
N LEU A 522 24.55 12.58 9.61
CA LEU A 522 25.13 13.58 8.72
C LEU A 522 25.80 14.67 9.56
N PRO A 523 26.99 15.17 9.16
CA PRO A 523 27.68 16.23 9.89
C PRO A 523 26.76 17.43 10.14
N GLY A 524 26.67 17.86 11.39
CA GLY A 524 25.88 19.02 11.83
C GLY A 524 26.75 20.03 12.57
N ASP A 525 26.12 20.92 13.33
CA ASP A 525 26.78 22.03 14.03
C ASP A 525 27.44 21.64 15.37
N LEU A 526 27.28 20.39 15.83
CA LEU A 526 27.89 19.92 17.08
C LEU A 526 29.42 19.81 16.99
N GLU A 527 30.10 20.18 18.08
CA GLU A 527 31.55 20.04 18.20
C GLU A 527 31.98 18.55 18.08
N PRO A 528 32.89 18.18 17.17
CA PRO A 528 33.33 16.78 17.02
C PRO A 528 33.90 16.15 18.30
N ALA A 529 34.48 16.97 19.20
CA ALA A 529 34.99 16.52 20.49
C ALA A 529 33.89 16.01 21.44
N LEU A 530 32.65 16.52 21.31
CA LEU A 530 31.49 16.08 22.10
C LEU A 530 31.00 14.69 21.67
N LEU A 531 31.24 14.32 20.41
CA LEU A 531 30.78 13.05 19.81
C LEU A 531 31.84 11.95 19.89
N ALA A 532 33.11 12.34 20.01
CA ALA A 532 34.26 11.43 20.01
C ALA A 532 34.17 10.28 21.04
N PRO A 533 33.68 10.50 22.28
CA PRO A 533 33.56 9.42 23.26
C PRO A 533 32.61 8.30 22.83
N PHE A 534 31.55 8.62 22.08
CA PHE A 534 30.45 7.70 21.76
C PHE A 534 30.67 6.86 20.49
N ARG A 535 31.78 7.06 19.75
CA ARG A 535 32.13 6.33 18.51
C ARG A 535 30.99 6.22 17.48
N LEU A 536 30.17 7.27 17.38
CA LEU A 536 28.98 7.34 16.53
C LEU A 536 29.33 7.20 15.05
N ARG A 537 28.35 6.73 14.28
CA ARG A 537 28.48 6.55 12.82
C ARG A 537 28.24 7.87 12.09
N VAL A 538 29.13 8.85 12.27
CA VAL A 538 29.04 10.14 11.58
C VAL A 538 29.67 10.04 10.19
N THR A 539 28.95 10.43 9.14
CA THR A 539 29.45 10.46 7.76
C THR A 539 30.68 11.36 7.65
N HIS A 540 31.66 10.96 6.84
CA HIS A 540 32.81 11.81 6.54
C HIS A 540 32.34 13.12 5.86
N PRO A 541 32.82 14.32 6.27
CA PRO A 541 32.38 15.61 5.72
C PRO A 541 32.43 15.70 4.18
N ASP A 542 33.51 15.20 3.58
CA ASP A 542 33.69 15.20 2.12
C ASP A 542 32.76 14.22 1.38
N ALA A 543 32.12 13.28 2.08
CA ALA A 543 31.13 12.34 1.53
C ALA A 543 29.66 12.76 1.78
N ALA A 544 29.43 13.79 2.62
CA ALA A 544 28.08 14.22 2.97
C ALA A 544 27.28 14.65 1.74
N HIS A 545 26.09 14.06 1.55
CA HIS A 545 25.24 14.33 0.40
C HIS A 545 23.74 14.25 0.77
N PRO A 546 22.86 15.12 0.23
CA PRO A 546 21.41 15.11 0.53
C PRO A 546 20.69 13.79 0.20
N LEU A 547 21.23 12.97 -0.71
CA LEU A 547 20.71 11.62 -0.98
C LEU A 547 20.72 10.74 0.27
N LEU A 548 21.78 10.82 1.09
CA LEU A 548 21.89 10.01 2.30
C LEU A 548 20.76 10.33 3.29
N GLY A 549 20.38 11.61 3.41
CA GLY A 549 19.25 12.05 4.22
C GLY A 549 17.91 11.46 3.74
N ARG A 550 17.67 11.48 2.42
CA ARG A 550 16.47 10.83 1.82
C ARG A 550 16.46 9.31 1.99
N LEU A 551 17.62 8.69 2.16
CA LEU A 551 17.76 7.26 2.42
C LEU A 551 17.71 6.91 3.93
N GLY A 552 17.53 7.90 4.79
CA GLY A 552 17.29 7.74 6.22
C GLY A 552 18.46 8.12 7.14
N ALA A 553 19.55 8.71 6.62
CA ALA A 553 20.55 9.33 7.48
C ALA A 553 19.95 10.58 8.17
N THR A 554 20.24 10.77 9.45
CA THR A 554 19.73 11.89 10.24
C THR A 554 20.81 12.93 10.49
N GLU A 555 20.44 14.20 10.59
CA GLU A 555 21.39 15.26 10.93
C GLU A 555 21.84 15.12 12.39
N VAL A 556 23.14 15.30 12.64
CA VAL A 556 23.68 15.30 14.01
C VAL A 556 23.16 16.53 14.77
N THR A 557 22.36 16.29 15.81
CA THR A 557 21.88 17.27 16.79
C THR A 557 22.04 16.73 18.22
N ALA A 558 22.05 17.59 19.24
CA ALA A 558 22.22 17.12 20.63
C ALA A 558 21.14 16.10 21.03
N ALA A 559 19.90 16.35 20.61
CA ALA A 559 18.77 15.45 20.83
C ALA A 559 18.89 14.13 20.05
N SER A 560 19.37 14.14 18.80
CA SER A 560 19.53 12.89 18.03
C SER A 560 20.65 12.02 18.57
N VAL A 561 21.68 12.63 19.17
CA VAL A 561 22.78 11.91 19.83
C VAL A 561 22.28 11.22 21.11
N LEU A 562 21.56 11.94 21.98
CA LEU A 562 21.00 11.35 23.20
C LEU A 562 20.00 10.22 22.94
N ARG A 563 19.31 10.26 21.79
CA ARG A 563 18.41 9.20 21.30
C ARG A 563 19.11 8.01 20.65
N ASP A 564 20.41 8.12 20.36
CA ASP A 564 21.13 7.04 19.71
C ASP A 564 21.38 5.91 20.73
N PRO A 565 20.91 4.67 20.47
CA PRO A 565 21.09 3.55 21.39
C PRO A 565 22.56 3.26 21.73
N ALA A 566 23.51 3.65 20.86
CA ALA A 566 24.94 3.48 21.12
C ALA A 566 25.45 4.41 22.24
N VAL A 567 24.81 5.57 22.46
CA VAL A 567 25.16 6.47 23.58
C VAL A 567 24.79 5.81 24.90
N ARG A 568 23.55 5.33 25.03
CA ARG A 568 23.10 4.58 26.21
C ARG A 568 23.97 3.34 26.47
N ALA A 569 24.19 2.51 25.46
CA ALA A 569 25.02 1.32 25.60
C ALA A 569 26.48 1.66 25.97
N GLY A 570 26.99 2.81 25.53
CA GLY A 570 28.30 3.32 25.92
C GLY A 570 28.38 3.69 27.39
N ILE A 571 27.32 4.32 27.94
CA ILE A 571 27.22 4.64 29.37
C ILE A 571 27.14 3.37 30.21
N GLU A 572 26.30 2.41 29.83
CA GLU A 572 26.13 1.13 30.54
C GLU A 572 27.41 0.26 30.54
N ALA A 573 28.22 0.36 29.48
CA ALA A 573 29.47 -0.38 29.34
C ALA A 573 30.72 0.38 29.82
N ALA A 574 30.55 1.60 30.33
CA ALA A 574 31.66 2.46 30.74
C ALA A 574 32.46 1.82 31.87
N GLY A 575 33.78 1.76 31.72
CA GLY A 575 34.70 1.39 32.81
C GLY A 575 35.21 2.61 33.57
N ASP A 576 36.03 2.37 34.61
CA ASP A 576 36.59 3.42 35.48
C ASP A 576 37.27 4.58 34.71
N ASP A 577 37.93 4.28 33.57
CA ASP A 577 38.63 5.28 32.74
C ASP A 577 37.67 6.25 31.99
N GLU A 578 36.39 5.90 31.85
CA GLU A 578 35.37 6.65 31.09
C GLU A 578 34.27 7.24 32.00
N ALA A 579 34.31 6.92 33.30
CA ALA A 579 33.31 7.27 34.32
C ALA A 579 33.11 8.79 34.50
N GLU A 580 34.10 9.62 34.20
CA GLU A 580 33.96 11.08 34.22
C GLU A 580 33.61 11.67 32.84
N ALA A 581 34.20 11.14 31.77
CA ALA A 581 34.15 11.77 30.45
C ALA A 581 32.80 11.59 29.74
N LEU A 582 32.18 10.41 29.87
CA LEU A 582 30.89 10.11 29.24
C LEU A 582 29.73 10.84 29.93
N PRO A 583 29.58 10.83 31.28
CA PRO A 583 28.53 11.59 31.95
C PRO A 583 28.65 13.10 31.72
N GLU A 584 29.87 13.65 31.72
CA GLU A 584 30.10 15.07 31.42
C GLU A 584 29.64 15.43 29.99
N ALA A 585 29.88 14.57 29.00
CA ALA A 585 29.40 14.78 27.63
C ALA A 585 27.87 14.69 27.53
N VAL A 586 27.24 13.76 28.26
CA VAL A 586 25.77 13.65 28.34
C VAL A 586 25.15 14.89 29.00
N LEU A 587 25.70 15.38 30.12
CA LEU A 587 25.22 16.59 30.79
C LEU A 587 25.27 17.82 29.87
N ARG A 588 26.33 17.96 29.07
CA ARG A 588 26.42 19.03 28.06
C ARG A 588 25.37 18.88 26.95
N LEU A 589 25.15 17.67 26.45
CA LEU A 589 24.14 17.39 25.43
C LEU A 589 22.72 17.63 25.97
N VAL A 590 22.45 17.30 27.23
CA VAL A 590 21.18 17.57 27.92
C VAL A 590 20.96 19.07 28.06
N ALA A 591 21.98 19.81 28.50
CA ALA A 591 21.92 21.27 28.60
C ALA A 591 21.65 21.96 27.25
N GLU A 592 22.21 21.43 26.15
CA GLU A 592 22.02 21.97 24.80
C GLU A 592 20.68 21.56 24.16
N SER A 593 20.25 20.30 24.37
CA SER A 593 19.02 19.76 23.77
C SER A 593 17.74 20.13 24.54
N GLY A 594 17.85 20.33 25.85
CA GLY A 594 16.71 20.49 26.74
C GLY A 594 15.90 19.21 26.98
N LEU A 595 16.40 18.04 26.55
CA LEU A 595 15.78 16.75 26.87
C LEU A 595 15.87 16.46 28.37
N THR A 596 14.89 15.73 28.88
CA THR A 596 14.81 15.33 30.28
C THR A 596 14.61 13.83 30.42
N VAL A 597 14.68 13.30 31.64
CA VAL A 597 14.28 11.92 31.99
C VAL A 597 12.86 11.56 31.53
N ALA A 598 11.97 12.53 31.31
CA ALA A 598 10.65 12.27 30.74
C ALA A 598 10.71 11.94 29.24
N ASP A 599 11.71 12.47 28.52
CA ASP A 599 11.95 12.18 27.11
C ASP A 599 12.79 10.92 26.93
N GLU A 600 13.84 10.77 27.76
CA GLU A 600 14.81 9.68 27.70
C GLU A 600 15.02 9.09 29.12
N PRO A 601 14.23 8.08 29.54
CA PRO A 601 14.24 7.57 30.91
C PRO A 601 15.59 7.07 31.42
N TRP A 602 16.44 6.55 30.53
CA TRP A 602 17.77 6.05 30.88
C TRP A 602 18.70 7.11 31.48
N LEU A 603 18.40 8.40 31.30
CA LEU A 603 19.18 9.50 31.87
C LEU A 603 19.23 9.46 33.41
N ASP A 604 18.23 8.86 34.07
CA ASP A 604 18.19 8.76 35.54
C ASP A 604 19.18 7.74 36.13
N GLN A 605 19.77 6.91 35.27
CA GLN A 605 20.82 5.95 35.57
C GLN A 605 22.22 6.54 35.38
N LEU A 606 22.33 7.80 34.94
CA LEU A 606 23.61 8.40 34.61
C LEU A 606 24.51 8.41 35.86
N PRO A 607 25.71 7.80 35.81
CA PRO A 607 26.59 7.76 36.97
C PRO A 607 27.17 9.14 37.23
N LEU A 608 26.89 9.70 38.40
CA LEU A 608 27.31 11.03 38.83
C LEU A 608 27.99 10.94 40.20
N PRO A 609 29.03 11.75 40.45
CA PRO A 609 29.65 11.83 41.77
C PRO A 609 28.74 12.47 42.81
N ASP A 610 28.65 11.84 43.98
CA ASP A 610 28.11 12.40 45.21
C ASP A 610 29.08 13.43 45.86
N GLU A 611 28.76 13.93 47.05
CA GLU A 611 29.60 14.89 47.78
C GLU A 611 30.86 14.23 48.39
N ALA A 612 30.85 12.91 48.57
CA ALA A 612 32.00 12.11 48.98
C ALA A 612 32.95 11.77 47.82
N GLY A 613 32.50 11.95 46.57
CA GLY A 613 33.23 11.66 45.33
C GLY A 613 33.01 10.24 44.79
N GLU A 614 32.05 9.49 45.33
CA GLU A 614 31.66 8.18 44.82
C GLU A 614 30.59 8.33 43.73
N PHE A 615 30.65 7.47 42.69
CA PHE A 615 29.73 7.55 41.57
C PHE A 615 28.52 6.65 41.80
N GLY A 616 27.34 7.27 41.84
CA GLY A 616 26.04 6.61 41.92
C GLY A 616 25.11 7.09 40.80
N PRO A 617 24.00 6.38 40.54
CA PRO A 617 23.05 6.81 39.52
C PRO A 617 22.37 8.12 39.94
N ALA A 618 22.11 8.99 38.96
CA ALA A 618 21.56 10.32 39.19
C ALA A 618 20.26 10.31 40.02
N ARG A 619 19.38 9.30 39.85
CA ARG A 619 18.11 9.17 40.60
C ARG A 619 18.26 8.96 42.11
N GLU A 620 19.43 8.52 42.58
CA GLU A 620 19.68 8.28 44.01
C GLU A 620 20.21 9.54 44.71
N LEU A 621 20.64 10.54 43.94
CA LEU A 621 21.21 11.77 44.47
C LEU A 621 20.14 12.86 44.63
N LEU A 622 20.25 13.60 45.73
CA LEU A 622 19.50 14.80 46.05
C LEU A 622 20.34 16.05 45.78
N LEU A 623 19.68 17.15 45.41
CA LEU A 623 20.35 18.44 45.29
C LEU A 623 20.85 18.89 46.68
N PRO A 624 22.06 19.50 46.74
CA PRO A 624 22.56 20.13 47.95
C PRO A 624 21.54 21.06 48.61
N GLY A 625 21.22 20.81 49.88
CA GLY A 625 20.27 21.60 50.67
C GLY A 625 18.80 21.16 50.59
N SER A 626 18.52 19.96 50.08
CA SER A 626 17.17 19.38 50.09
C SER A 626 16.65 19.14 51.53
N GLU A 627 15.40 19.54 51.81
CA GLU A 627 14.75 19.30 53.11
C GLU A 627 14.57 17.81 53.44
N LEU A 628 14.57 16.94 52.42
CA LEU A 628 14.42 15.50 52.59
C LEU A 628 15.62 14.89 53.33
N LEU A 629 16.84 15.42 53.11
CA LEU A 629 18.06 14.94 53.75
C LEU A 629 17.99 15.02 55.29
N ASP A 630 17.25 15.98 55.85
CA ASP A 630 17.07 16.14 57.30
C ASP A 630 16.15 15.08 57.94
N LEU A 631 15.39 14.34 57.12
CA LEU A 631 14.38 13.36 57.55
C LEU A 631 14.86 11.92 57.41
N LEU A 632 15.92 11.69 56.63
CA LEU A 632 16.47 10.37 56.37
C LEU A 632 17.56 10.00 57.39
N ASP A 633 17.69 8.72 57.72
CA ASP A 633 18.73 8.14 58.56
C ASP A 633 19.88 7.63 57.68
N VAL A 634 20.54 8.57 56.98
CA VAL A 634 21.59 8.29 55.99
C VAL A 634 22.84 9.15 56.21
N ASP A 635 23.96 8.78 55.58
CA ASP A 635 25.08 9.70 55.41
C ASP A 635 24.73 10.74 54.35
N VAL A 636 24.52 11.99 54.76
CA VAL A 636 24.10 13.08 53.88
C VAL A 636 25.05 13.26 52.69
N ALA A 637 26.36 13.01 52.86
CA ALA A 637 27.34 13.19 51.80
C ALA A 637 27.16 12.19 50.65
N SER A 638 26.75 10.95 50.94
CA SER A 638 26.59 9.90 49.92
C SER A 638 25.30 10.00 49.12
N TYR A 639 24.31 10.75 49.62
CA TYR A 639 23.03 10.98 48.94
C TYR A 639 22.91 12.38 48.34
N THR A 640 23.96 13.20 48.42
CA THR A 640 23.95 14.57 47.90
C THR A 640 24.80 14.64 46.63
N ALA A 641 24.24 15.13 45.53
CA ALA A 641 25.01 15.35 44.30
C ALA A 641 26.15 16.35 44.53
N SER A 642 27.34 16.07 43.98
CA SER A 642 28.53 16.90 44.17
C SER A 642 28.26 18.39 43.92
N GLY A 643 28.69 19.24 44.86
CA GLY A 643 28.58 20.69 44.71
C GLY A 643 29.34 21.23 43.49
N GLU A 644 30.37 20.52 43.01
CA GLU A 644 31.10 20.89 41.81
C GLU A 644 30.28 20.68 40.52
N LEU A 645 29.55 19.56 40.43
CA LEU A 645 28.61 19.30 39.34
C LEU A 645 27.54 20.39 39.28
N LEU A 646 26.96 20.74 40.43
CA LEU A 646 25.94 21.77 40.54
C LEU A 646 26.46 23.13 40.06
N ALA A 647 27.71 23.48 40.40
CA ALA A 647 28.33 24.73 39.97
C ALA A 647 28.60 24.78 38.45
N ARG A 648 28.96 23.65 37.82
CA ARG A 648 29.27 23.58 36.38
C ARG A 648 28.02 23.54 35.50
N HIS A 649 27.06 22.69 35.83
CA HIS A 649 25.91 22.37 34.96
C HIS A 649 24.60 23.00 35.42
N GLY A 650 24.51 23.43 36.67
CA GLY A 650 23.32 24.05 37.27
C GLY A 650 22.23 23.05 37.65
N ALA A 651 21.35 23.46 38.58
CA ALA A 651 20.29 22.62 39.14
C ALA A 651 19.24 22.15 38.11
N GLN A 652 19.05 22.90 37.01
CA GLN A 652 18.10 22.51 35.97
C GLN A 652 18.59 21.30 35.18
N THR A 653 19.87 21.26 34.82
CA THR A 653 20.48 20.14 34.08
C THR A 653 20.55 18.88 34.93
N LEU A 654 20.92 19.01 36.21
CA LEU A 654 20.96 17.88 37.13
C LEU A 654 19.57 17.26 37.34
N ARG A 655 18.52 18.08 37.49
CA ARG A 655 17.13 17.58 37.54
C ARG A 655 16.68 16.97 36.22
N ALA A 656 17.14 17.49 35.09
CA ALA A 656 16.83 16.92 33.78
C ALA A 656 17.39 15.50 33.61
N VAL A 657 18.48 15.15 34.29
CA VAL A 657 19.02 13.77 34.35
C VAL A 657 18.56 12.98 35.59
N GLY A 658 17.58 13.46 36.35
CA GLY A 658 16.97 12.69 37.44
C GLY A 658 17.50 12.96 38.85
N VAL A 659 18.45 13.88 39.06
CA VAL A 659 18.84 14.31 40.42
C VAL A 659 17.64 14.97 41.11
N ARG A 660 17.31 14.50 42.31
CA ARG A 660 16.06 14.83 43.01
C ARG A 660 16.17 16.13 43.82
N ASP A 661 15.06 16.83 43.97
CA ASP A 661 14.89 17.94 44.92
C ASP A 661 13.79 17.66 45.97
N GLY A 662 13.27 16.43 45.99
CA GLY A 662 12.21 15.97 46.89
C GLY A 662 12.01 14.45 46.84
N LEU A 663 10.81 14.02 47.20
CA LEU A 663 10.39 12.62 47.17
C LEU A 663 10.34 12.08 45.74
N ALA A 664 10.67 10.80 45.58
CA ALA A 664 10.63 10.11 44.29
C ALA A 664 9.58 9.00 44.28
N LEU A 665 9.06 8.73 43.09
CA LEU A 665 8.17 7.61 42.83
C LEU A 665 8.86 6.60 41.91
N ALA A 666 8.74 5.32 42.24
CA ALA A 666 8.83 4.25 41.25
C ALA A 666 7.47 4.14 40.55
N ARG A 667 7.48 4.14 39.21
CA ARG A 667 6.28 3.98 38.39
C ARG A 667 6.55 3.04 37.23
N GLU A 668 5.65 2.09 37.01
CA GLU A 668 5.73 1.19 35.87
C GLU A 668 4.32 0.73 35.47
N SER A 669 4.10 0.50 34.18
CA SER A 669 2.81 0.00 33.68
C SER A 669 2.89 -1.48 33.40
N ASP A 670 1.77 -2.18 33.51
CA ASP A 670 1.67 -3.60 33.16
C ASP A 670 2.71 -4.48 33.88
N VAL A 671 2.78 -4.34 35.21
CA VAL A 671 3.74 -5.06 36.07
C VAL A 671 3.16 -6.42 36.47
N PRO A 672 3.81 -7.55 36.19
CA PRO A 672 3.38 -8.85 36.71
C PRO A 672 3.55 -8.89 38.22
N LEU A 673 2.53 -9.38 38.93
CA LEU A 673 2.59 -9.65 40.37
C LEU A 673 3.15 -11.06 40.56
N ASP A 674 4.47 -11.19 40.55
CA ASP A 674 5.22 -12.43 40.78
C ASP A 674 6.38 -12.19 41.75
N ASP A 675 7.12 -13.26 42.06
CA ASP A 675 8.22 -13.26 43.04
C ASP A 675 9.45 -12.45 42.58
N ASP A 676 9.44 -11.87 41.37
CA ASP A 676 10.57 -11.19 40.71
C ASP A 676 10.29 -9.68 40.49
N LEU A 677 9.65 -8.99 41.45
CA LEU A 677 9.56 -7.52 41.42
C LEU A 677 10.95 -6.90 41.63
N TRP A 678 11.38 -5.99 40.75
CA TRP A 678 12.76 -5.48 40.70
C TRP A 678 12.86 -3.95 40.85
N PHE A 679 11.97 -3.30 41.61
CA PHE A 679 11.95 -1.84 41.69
C PHE A 679 12.98 -1.27 42.68
N ASP A 680 13.67 -2.15 43.41
CA ASP A 680 14.64 -1.80 44.46
C ASP A 680 13.94 -0.97 45.55
N LEU A 681 12.83 -1.52 46.04
CA LEU A 681 12.00 -0.97 47.10
C LEU A 681 12.05 -1.89 48.32
N ASP A 682 12.02 -1.33 49.52
CA ASP A 682 12.07 -2.10 50.76
C ASP A 682 10.84 -3.02 50.92
N ASP A 683 11.05 -4.29 51.24
CA ASP A 683 9.99 -5.29 51.44
C ASP A 683 8.96 -5.37 50.28
N GLU A 684 9.43 -5.25 49.02
CA GLU A 684 8.57 -5.40 47.84
C GLU A 684 7.99 -6.81 47.69
N GLU A 685 8.77 -7.83 48.07
CA GLU A 685 8.34 -9.23 48.15
C GLU A 685 7.17 -9.39 49.13
N GLY A 686 7.26 -8.81 50.33
CA GLY A 686 6.19 -8.88 51.32
C GLY A 686 4.89 -8.21 50.87
N TRP A 687 4.98 -7.15 50.06
CA TRP A 687 3.80 -6.55 49.44
C TRP A 687 3.20 -7.47 48.38
N ALA A 688 4.03 -8.10 47.54
CA ALA A 688 3.60 -9.02 46.49
C ALA A 688 2.85 -10.22 47.07
N ASP A 689 3.39 -10.81 48.13
CA ASP A 689 2.77 -11.88 48.90
C ASP A 689 1.42 -11.44 49.45
N HIS A 690 1.37 -10.29 50.13
CA HIS A 690 0.13 -9.76 50.69
C HIS A 690 -0.92 -9.47 49.61
N ALA A 691 -0.50 -8.91 48.47
CA ALA A 691 -1.38 -8.63 47.35
C ALA A 691 -1.91 -9.92 46.72
N THR A 692 -1.09 -10.96 46.63
CA THR A 692 -1.45 -12.28 46.08
C THR A 692 -2.44 -13.00 46.99
N ASP A 693 -2.26 -12.95 48.31
CA ASP A 693 -3.18 -13.51 49.30
C ASP A 693 -4.61 -12.91 49.22
N LEU A 694 -4.74 -11.68 48.72
CA LEU A 694 -6.03 -11.01 48.50
C LEU A 694 -6.72 -11.41 47.20
N LEU A 695 -6.05 -12.18 46.34
CA LEU A 695 -6.52 -12.58 45.02
C LEU A 695 -6.84 -14.09 44.99
N PRO A 696 -7.76 -14.53 44.13
CA PRO A 696 -8.00 -15.96 43.95
C PRO A 696 -6.80 -16.63 43.26
N ASP A 697 -6.57 -17.91 43.58
CA ASP A 697 -5.56 -18.74 42.91
C ASP A 697 -5.74 -18.73 41.38
N THR A 698 -4.65 -18.49 40.65
CA THR A 698 -4.64 -18.46 39.18
C THR A 698 -3.40 -19.14 38.60
N ASP A 699 -3.53 -19.67 37.39
CA ASP A 699 -2.44 -20.37 36.68
C ASP A 699 -1.37 -19.42 36.09
N LEU A 700 -1.65 -18.12 36.03
CA LEU A 700 -0.78 -17.07 35.48
C LEU A 700 -0.71 -15.90 36.47
N PRO A 701 0.46 -15.25 36.65
CA PRO A 701 0.61 -14.13 37.56
C PRO A 701 -0.33 -12.98 37.15
N PRO A 702 -1.13 -12.42 38.08
CA PRO A 702 -1.96 -11.25 37.83
C PRO A 702 -1.13 -10.01 37.43
N LEU A 703 -1.71 -9.06 36.69
CA LEU A 703 -0.99 -7.89 36.17
C LEU A 703 -1.45 -6.60 36.87
N VAL A 704 -0.54 -5.89 37.53
CA VAL A 704 -0.77 -4.54 38.07
C VAL A 704 -0.79 -3.56 36.90
N ALA A 705 -1.92 -2.90 36.68
CA ALA A 705 -2.12 -2.00 35.54
C ALA A 705 -1.14 -0.82 35.53
N GLU A 706 -1.01 -0.19 36.71
CA GLU A 706 -0.10 0.91 36.96
C GLU A 706 0.42 0.73 38.39
N PHE A 707 1.72 0.43 38.50
CA PHE A 707 2.43 0.36 39.76
C PHE A 707 2.95 1.76 40.11
N VAL A 708 2.65 2.25 41.32
CA VAL A 708 3.14 3.54 41.82
C VAL A 708 3.54 3.35 43.28
N ALA A 709 4.80 3.65 43.60
CA ALA A 709 5.37 3.48 44.92
C ALA A 709 6.30 4.64 45.30
N VAL A 710 6.26 5.06 46.56
CA VAL A 710 7.23 6.03 47.12
C VAL A 710 8.52 5.30 47.46
N ARG A 711 9.66 5.84 47.02
CA ARG A 711 11.00 5.32 47.32
C ARG A 711 11.47 5.73 48.71
N ASP A 712 12.43 4.99 49.24
CA ASP A 712 13.23 5.33 50.43
C ASP A 712 12.43 5.48 51.74
N LEU A 713 11.32 4.75 51.89
CA LEU A 713 10.49 4.79 53.09
C LEU A 713 11.19 4.20 54.32
N ASP A 714 12.04 3.21 54.11
CA ASP A 714 12.88 2.53 55.10
C ASP A 714 13.99 3.44 55.64
N LEU A 715 14.41 4.43 54.85
CA LEU A 715 15.43 5.40 55.24
C LEU A 715 14.86 6.50 56.15
N VAL A 716 13.55 6.55 56.42
CA VAL A 716 12.94 7.62 57.25
C VAL A 716 13.28 7.40 58.73
N ARG A 717 13.76 8.45 59.39
CA ARG A 717 14.04 8.42 60.83
C ARG A 717 12.78 8.17 61.67
N ASP A 718 12.92 7.35 62.72
CA ASP A 718 11.84 7.02 63.66
C ASP A 718 11.13 8.25 64.26
N ASP A 719 11.86 9.33 64.53
CA ASP A 719 11.31 10.56 65.12
C ASP A 719 10.71 11.54 64.08
N ALA A 720 10.87 11.25 62.79
CA ALA A 720 10.47 12.11 61.69
C ALA A 720 9.12 11.74 61.06
N TRP A 721 8.54 10.57 61.37
CA TRP A 721 7.31 10.07 60.76
C TRP A 721 6.15 11.08 60.70
N PRO A 722 5.78 11.82 61.77
CA PRO A 722 4.72 12.83 61.67
C PRO A 722 5.00 13.92 60.63
N ARG A 723 6.25 14.37 60.51
CA ARG A 723 6.66 15.37 59.51
C ARG A 723 6.68 14.75 58.11
N PHE A 724 7.17 13.52 57.97
CA PHE A 724 7.22 12.81 56.69
C PHE A 724 5.82 12.52 56.14
N LEU A 725 4.89 12.05 56.98
CA LEU A 725 3.49 11.85 56.61
C LEU A 725 2.81 13.16 56.15
N ALA A 726 3.13 14.29 56.79
CA ALA A 726 2.64 15.59 56.36
C ALA A 726 3.19 16.00 54.98
N LEU A 727 4.47 15.68 54.68
CA LEU A 727 5.05 15.90 53.35
C LEU A 727 4.40 15.04 52.28
N LEU A 728 4.19 13.74 52.54
CA LEU A 728 3.48 12.83 51.63
C LEU A 728 2.06 13.34 51.31
N ALA A 729 1.36 13.86 52.32
CA ALA A 729 0.01 14.38 52.16
C ALA A 729 -0.03 15.73 51.41
N ALA A 730 0.99 16.58 51.59
CA ALA A 730 1.06 17.90 50.99
C ALA A 730 1.46 17.89 49.51
N ASP A 731 2.23 16.89 49.07
CA ASP A 731 2.69 16.79 47.68
C ASP A 731 1.62 16.16 46.77
N PRO A 732 1.03 16.91 45.81
CA PRO A 732 -0.02 16.39 44.94
C PRO A 732 0.44 15.28 43.99
N ALA A 733 1.74 15.19 43.68
CA ALA A 733 2.28 14.16 42.80
C ALA A 733 2.51 12.83 43.55
N ILE A 734 2.81 12.91 44.84
CA ILE A 734 3.08 11.75 45.70
C ILE A 734 1.82 11.22 46.38
N ARG A 735 0.93 12.11 46.84
CA ARG A 735 -0.30 11.77 47.56
C ARG A 735 -1.11 10.62 46.93
N PRO A 736 -1.30 10.53 45.59
CA PRO A 736 -2.01 9.42 44.96
C PRO A 736 -1.44 8.05 45.30
N ALA A 737 -0.10 7.92 45.43
CA ALA A 737 0.54 6.65 45.79
C ALA A 737 0.09 6.12 47.15
N VAL A 738 -0.35 7.00 48.06
CA VAL A 738 -0.85 6.64 49.40
C VAL A 738 -2.37 6.43 49.41
N VAL A 739 -3.14 7.25 48.71
CA VAL A 739 -4.61 7.26 48.84
C VAL A 739 -5.33 6.41 47.79
N GLU A 740 -4.74 6.26 46.61
CA GLU A 740 -5.33 5.50 45.52
C GLU A 740 -4.94 4.02 45.65
N PRO A 741 -5.89 3.10 45.45
CA PRO A 741 -5.57 1.69 45.45
C PRO A 741 -4.82 1.29 44.18
N ALA A 742 -4.02 0.23 44.27
CA ALA A 742 -3.52 -0.44 43.09
C ALA A 742 -4.61 -1.32 42.47
N PHE A 743 -4.55 -1.51 41.16
CA PHE A 743 -5.50 -2.32 40.41
C PHE A 743 -4.80 -3.43 39.65
N VAL A 744 -5.34 -4.63 39.79
CA VAL A 744 -4.79 -5.84 39.21
C VAL A 744 -5.78 -6.42 38.20
N PHE A 745 -5.29 -6.79 37.03
CA PHE A 745 -6.00 -7.54 36.01
C PHE A 745 -5.70 -9.03 36.14
N MET A 746 -6.78 -9.81 36.24
CA MET A 746 -6.71 -11.27 36.33
C MET A 746 -6.68 -11.89 34.93
N ALA A 747 -6.26 -13.16 34.83
CA ALA A 747 -6.23 -13.90 33.56
C ALA A 747 -7.61 -14.03 32.87
N ASP A 748 -8.71 -13.92 33.61
CA ASP A 748 -10.09 -13.92 33.09
C ASP A 748 -10.55 -12.54 32.58
N GLY A 749 -9.67 -11.53 32.60
CA GLY A 749 -9.95 -10.15 32.22
C GLY A 749 -10.68 -9.33 33.28
N SER A 750 -10.97 -9.90 34.46
CA SER A 750 -11.56 -9.17 35.56
C SER A 750 -10.54 -8.25 36.24
N ARG A 751 -11.02 -7.12 36.77
CA ARG A 751 -10.21 -6.16 37.53
C ARG A 751 -10.50 -6.31 39.02
N ARG A 752 -9.45 -6.33 39.84
CA ARG A 752 -9.49 -6.36 41.31
C ARG A 752 -8.76 -5.15 41.87
N ARG A 753 -9.19 -4.72 43.06
CA ARG A 753 -8.62 -3.61 43.80
C ARG A 753 -7.82 -4.19 44.97
N ILE A 754 -6.58 -3.75 45.13
CA ILE A 754 -5.69 -4.11 46.24
C ILE A 754 -5.09 -2.84 46.87
N PRO A 755 -4.55 -2.88 48.09
CA PRO A 755 -3.75 -1.79 48.64
C PRO A 755 -2.54 -1.48 47.73
N SER A 756 -2.20 -0.20 47.55
CA SER A 756 -0.94 0.14 46.91
C SER A 756 0.24 -0.27 47.80
N TYR A 757 1.41 -0.44 47.19
CA TYR A 757 2.65 -0.72 47.92
C TYR A 757 2.89 0.29 49.04
N THR A 758 2.78 1.59 48.76
CA THR A 758 3.07 2.63 49.75
C THR A 758 2.10 2.59 50.91
N THR A 759 0.80 2.40 50.66
CA THR A 759 -0.21 2.28 51.72
C THR A 759 0.05 1.06 52.60
N TRP A 760 0.34 -0.08 51.98
CA TRP A 760 0.64 -1.31 52.69
C TRP A 760 1.91 -1.16 53.53
N TRP A 761 3.00 -0.65 52.95
CA TRP A 761 4.29 -0.48 53.61
C TRP A 761 4.14 0.42 54.83
N LEU A 762 3.44 1.56 54.70
CA LEU A 762 3.20 2.47 55.83
C LEU A 762 2.37 1.82 56.95
N ARG A 763 1.40 0.97 56.62
CA ARG A 763 0.61 0.24 57.64
C ARG A 763 1.43 -0.83 58.35
N THR A 764 2.31 -1.48 57.62
CA THR A 764 3.09 -2.64 58.09
C THR A 764 4.34 -2.22 58.84
N HIS A 765 5.05 -1.18 58.39
CA HIS A 765 6.41 -0.84 58.84
C HIS A 765 6.52 0.51 59.54
N ALA A 766 5.77 1.53 59.14
CA ALA A 766 5.87 2.83 59.82
C ALA A 766 5.39 2.72 61.28
N ARG A 767 6.14 3.36 62.20
CA ARG A 767 5.85 3.36 63.63
C ARG A 767 5.84 4.79 64.16
N VAL A 768 4.81 5.16 64.92
CA VAL A 768 4.78 6.42 65.66
C VAL A 768 4.65 6.12 67.14
N GLY A 769 5.64 6.55 67.93
CA GLY A 769 5.71 6.20 69.35
C GLY A 769 5.86 4.69 69.60
N GLY A 770 6.41 3.95 68.64
CA GLY A 770 6.56 2.50 68.68
C GLY A 770 5.32 1.69 68.26
N LEU A 771 4.20 2.37 67.95
CA LEU A 771 2.96 1.72 67.51
C LEU A 771 2.80 1.79 65.99
N PRO A 772 2.28 0.73 65.35
CA PRO A 772 1.94 0.75 63.93
C PRO A 772 0.75 1.67 63.67
N LEU A 773 0.68 2.25 62.46
CA LEU A 773 -0.35 3.25 62.13
C LEU A 773 -1.81 2.76 62.33
N PRO A 774 -2.16 1.50 62.02
CA PRO A 774 -3.52 0.97 62.28
C PRO A 774 -3.91 0.86 63.76
N GLU A 775 -2.97 1.02 64.70
CA GLU A 775 -3.22 1.05 66.14
C GLU A 775 -3.38 2.47 66.71
N LEU A 776 -3.35 3.47 65.84
CA LEU A 776 -3.52 4.86 66.19
C LEU A 776 -4.91 5.34 65.80
N CYS A 777 -5.40 6.35 66.50
CA CYS A 777 -6.64 7.03 66.19
C CYS A 777 -6.42 8.51 65.87
N ALA A 778 -7.37 9.09 65.14
CA ALA A 778 -7.37 10.52 64.88
C ALA A 778 -7.59 11.31 66.18
N ASP A 779 -7.11 12.55 66.23
CA ASP A 779 -7.32 13.42 67.39
C ASP A 779 -8.81 13.72 67.65
N ASP A 780 -9.64 13.61 66.61
CA ASP A 780 -11.10 13.79 66.64
C ASP A 780 -11.91 12.48 66.69
N ALA A 781 -11.29 11.34 67.05
CA ALA A 781 -11.95 10.04 67.13
C ALA A 781 -13.05 9.95 68.21
N ASP A 782 -13.98 9.01 68.06
CA ASP A 782 -15.05 8.76 69.03
C ASP A 782 -14.47 8.43 70.42
N PRO A 783 -15.15 8.82 71.53
CA PRO A 783 -14.63 8.61 72.88
C PRO A 783 -14.26 7.15 73.19
N VAL A 784 -15.04 6.19 72.67
CA VAL A 784 -14.77 4.75 72.81
C VAL A 784 -13.48 4.33 72.10
N VAL A 785 -13.19 4.89 70.92
CA VAL A 785 -11.95 4.64 70.17
C VAL A 785 -10.77 5.30 70.85
N GLN A 786 -10.92 6.52 71.37
CA GLN A 786 -9.87 7.19 72.14
C GLN A 786 -9.53 6.47 73.47
N ALA A 787 -10.49 5.72 74.04
CA ALA A 787 -10.23 4.87 75.19
C ALA A 787 -9.47 3.59 74.81
N LEU A 788 -9.58 3.15 73.56
CA LEU A 788 -8.92 1.96 73.02
C LEU A 788 -7.53 2.27 72.44
N LEU A 789 -7.35 3.35 71.67
CA LEU A 789 -6.17 3.62 70.84
C LEU A 789 -5.46 4.93 71.18
N GLN A 790 -4.19 5.05 70.77
CA GLN A 790 -3.41 6.28 70.97
C GLN A 790 -3.66 7.31 69.86
N ARG A 791 -3.80 8.59 70.23
CA ARG A 791 -4.02 9.69 69.29
C ARG A 791 -2.76 10.06 68.50
N LEU A 792 -2.93 10.29 67.20
CA LEU A 792 -1.92 10.81 66.29
C LEU A 792 -2.34 12.18 65.75
N ASP A 793 -1.53 13.21 66.02
CA ASP A 793 -1.73 14.58 65.52
C ASP A 793 -0.87 14.82 64.27
N VAL A 794 -1.46 14.65 63.09
CA VAL A 794 -0.84 14.94 61.79
C VAL A 794 -1.87 15.65 60.91
N PRO A 795 -1.51 16.75 60.21
CA PRO A 795 -2.44 17.53 59.39
C PRO A 795 -2.77 16.82 58.07
N VAL A 796 -3.54 15.73 58.13
CA VAL A 796 -3.99 14.95 56.96
C VAL A 796 -5.50 15.04 56.77
N ASP A 797 -5.95 14.88 55.53
CA ASP A 797 -7.39 14.78 55.24
C ASP A 797 -7.95 13.38 55.52
N ASP A 798 -9.28 13.25 55.46
CA ASP A 798 -9.98 11.99 55.76
C ASP A 798 -9.57 10.84 54.84
N ALA A 799 -9.33 11.09 53.55
CA ALA A 799 -8.96 10.04 52.60
C ALA A 799 -7.56 9.49 52.92
N PHE A 800 -6.62 10.38 53.24
CA PHE A 800 -5.27 10.00 53.62
C PHE A 800 -5.24 9.28 54.98
N ARG A 801 -6.02 9.75 55.96
CA ARG A 801 -6.21 9.08 57.26
C ARG A 801 -6.70 7.64 57.09
N VAL A 802 -7.77 7.45 56.31
CA VAL A 802 -8.34 6.13 56.02
C VAL A 802 -7.32 5.24 55.31
N ALA A 803 -6.55 5.80 54.38
CA ALA A 803 -5.48 5.07 53.72
C ALA A 803 -4.42 4.57 54.72
N LEU A 804 -4.02 5.36 55.71
CA LEU A 804 -3.07 4.93 56.73
C LEU A 804 -3.63 3.93 57.77
N GLY A 805 -4.95 3.69 57.77
CA GLY A 805 -5.61 2.81 58.76
C GLY A 805 -5.82 3.47 60.12
N ILE A 806 -5.63 4.79 60.22
CA ILE A 806 -5.82 5.53 61.47
C ILE A 806 -7.32 5.65 61.72
N SER A 807 -7.82 5.10 62.83
CA SER A 807 -9.27 4.94 63.06
C SER A 807 -9.93 6.16 63.70
N ARG A 808 -11.19 6.43 63.36
CA ARG A 808 -12.04 7.48 63.97
C ARG A 808 -13.24 6.88 64.73
N SER A 809 -13.85 5.82 64.22
CA SER A 809 -14.97 5.09 64.85
C SER A 809 -14.62 3.62 65.10
N VAL A 810 -15.41 2.91 65.92
CA VAL A 810 -15.16 1.49 66.25
C VAL A 810 -15.20 0.61 65.00
N GLU A 811 -16.10 0.91 64.07
CA GLU A 811 -16.26 0.25 62.78
C GLU A 811 -14.96 0.24 61.95
N GLU A 812 -14.15 1.31 62.06
CA GLU A 812 -12.89 1.44 61.32
C GLU A 812 -11.72 0.69 61.97
N VAL A 813 -11.82 0.32 63.25
CA VAL A 813 -10.73 -0.36 63.95
C VAL A 813 -10.64 -1.82 63.50
N PRO A 814 -9.47 -2.31 63.05
CA PRO A 814 -9.33 -3.72 62.65
C PRO A 814 -9.71 -4.70 63.77
N THR A 815 -10.38 -5.80 63.43
CA THR A 815 -10.85 -6.82 64.40
C THR A 815 -9.73 -7.33 65.30
N ALA A 816 -8.57 -7.64 64.73
CA ALA A 816 -7.39 -8.06 65.49
C ALA A 816 -6.93 -7.01 66.52
N VAL A 817 -7.01 -5.73 66.18
CA VAL A 817 -6.66 -4.62 67.07
C VAL A 817 -7.70 -4.49 68.18
N LEU A 818 -9.00 -4.58 67.87
CA LEU A 818 -10.07 -4.58 68.87
C LEU A 818 -9.91 -5.73 69.87
N LEU A 819 -9.78 -6.97 69.40
CA LEU A 819 -9.65 -8.15 70.27
C LEU A 819 -8.43 -8.04 71.20
N ARG A 820 -7.28 -7.61 70.66
CA ARG A 820 -6.07 -7.41 71.46
C ARG A 820 -6.25 -6.30 72.50
N ARG A 821 -6.79 -5.14 72.12
CA ARG A 821 -6.98 -4.01 73.05
C ARG A 821 -8.05 -4.32 74.11
N LEU A 822 -9.11 -5.05 73.76
CA LEU A 822 -10.11 -5.51 74.73
C LEU A 822 -9.49 -6.44 75.78
N ALA A 823 -8.50 -7.25 75.39
CA ALA A 823 -7.75 -8.11 76.29
C ALA A 823 -6.74 -7.38 77.20
N ASP A 824 -6.47 -6.09 76.99
CA ASP A 824 -5.47 -5.34 77.77
C ASP A 824 -6.06 -4.74 79.06
N ASP A 825 -5.38 -4.93 80.20
CA ASP A 825 -5.87 -4.48 81.52
C ASP A 825 -5.87 -2.95 81.72
N ASP A 826 -5.12 -2.22 80.89
CA ASP A 826 -5.03 -0.76 80.90
C ASP A 826 -6.27 -0.09 80.28
N VAL A 827 -7.01 -0.80 79.44
CA VAL A 827 -8.25 -0.34 78.84
C VAL A 827 -9.36 -0.23 79.90
N ARG A 828 -9.98 0.95 79.95
CA ARG A 828 -11.10 1.30 80.84
C ARG A 828 -12.32 1.62 80.00
N LEU A 829 -13.25 0.67 79.90
CA LEU A 829 -14.51 0.83 79.19
C LEU A 829 -15.72 0.68 80.14
N PRO A 830 -16.67 1.62 80.12
CA PRO A 830 -18.02 1.42 80.65
C PRO A 830 -18.69 0.19 80.02
N SER A 831 -19.67 -0.41 80.71
CA SER A 831 -20.38 -1.57 80.17
C SER A 831 -21.17 -1.25 78.90
N ALA A 832 -21.68 -0.01 78.77
CA ALA A 832 -22.41 0.43 77.58
C ALA A 832 -21.49 0.45 76.34
N ASP A 833 -20.33 1.13 76.45
CA ASP A 833 -19.34 1.21 75.38
C ASP A 833 -18.76 -0.17 75.03
N LEU A 834 -18.58 -1.06 76.02
CA LEU A 834 -18.18 -2.46 75.76
C LEU A 834 -19.23 -3.20 74.93
N LEU A 835 -20.52 -3.03 75.25
CA LEU A 835 -21.61 -3.64 74.49
C LEU A 835 -21.72 -3.05 73.09
N GLU A 836 -21.40 -1.77 72.89
CA GLU A 836 -21.29 -1.15 71.56
C GLU A 836 -20.18 -1.82 70.73
N VAL A 837 -18.99 -2.00 71.31
CA VAL A 837 -17.89 -2.70 70.63
C VAL A 837 -18.23 -4.17 70.33
N TYR A 838 -18.90 -4.85 71.26
CA TYR A 838 -19.34 -6.23 71.04
C TYR A 838 -20.47 -6.36 70.03
N ALA A 839 -21.42 -5.43 70.00
CA ALA A 839 -22.44 -5.39 68.96
C ALA A 839 -21.79 -5.21 67.58
N GLU A 840 -20.77 -4.36 67.47
CA GLU A 840 -20.00 -4.18 66.23
C GLU A 840 -19.21 -5.45 65.86
N LEU A 841 -18.52 -6.10 66.81
CA LEU A 841 -17.83 -7.37 66.57
C LEU A 841 -18.80 -8.48 66.11
N SER A 842 -20.02 -8.54 66.65
CA SER A 842 -21.05 -9.50 66.23
C SER A 842 -21.47 -9.35 64.76
N GLN A 843 -21.32 -8.16 64.17
CA GLN A 843 -21.66 -7.93 62.76
C GLN A 843 -20.52 -8.34 61.81
N ARG A 844 -19.32 -8.64 62.34
CA ARG A 844 -18.15 -9.01 61.55
C ARG A 844 -18.08 -10.52 61.37
N PRO A 845 -17.58 -11.00 60.22
CA PRO A 845 -17.29 -12.41 60.06
C PRO A 845 -16.22 -12.81 61.10
N ALA A 846 -16.39 -13.97 61.73
CA ALA A 846 -15.37 -14.54 62.60
C ALA A 846 -14.13 -14.84 61.74
N GLU A 847 -13.10 -14.01 61.86
CA GLU A 847 -11.83 -14.23 61.19
C GLU A 847 -11.04 -15.33 61.94
N PRO A 848 -10.26 -16.18 61.26
CA PRO A 848 -9.33 -17.12 61.89
C PRO A 848 -8.10 -16.42 62.52
N LEU A 849 -8.31 -15.21 63.04
CA LEU A 849 -7.39 -14.54 63.93
C LEU A 849 -7.31 -15.38 65.21
N GLY A 850 -6.12 -15.70 65.67
CA GLY A 850 -5.95 -16.56 66.85
C GLY A 850 -6.85 -16.13 68.01
N ALA A 851 -7.61 -17.08 68.53
CA ALA A 851 -8.56 -16.90 69.63
C ALA A 851 -7.99 -16.03 70.76
N PRO A 852 -8.71 -14.99 71.23
CA PRO A 852 -8.21 -14.16 72.30
C PRO A 852 -8.09 -14.99 73.58
N GLY A 853 -6.89 -15.07 74.15
CA GLY A 853 -6.70 -15.79 75.42
C GLY A 853 -7.42 -15.17 76.62
N ARG A 854 -7.85 -13.90 76.49
CA ARG A 854 -8.59 -13.16 77.52
C ARG A 854 -9.73 -12.36 76.90
N VAL A 855 -10.87 -12.33 77.60
CA VAL A 855 -12.09 -11.63 77.17
C VAL A 855 -12.50 -10.60 78.20
N ARG A 856 -13.07 -9.48 77.75
CA ARG A 856 -13.57 -8.43 78.63
C ARG A 856 -15.05 -8.63 78.94
N ILE A 857 -15.44 -8.61 80.20
CA ILE A 857 -16.83 -8.81 80.60
C ILE A 857 -17.37 -7.59 81.35
N PRO A 858 -18.68 -7.33 81.29
CA PRO A 858 -19.35 -6.41 82.21
C PRO A 858 -19.22 -6.88 83.67
N ASP A 859 -18.93 -5.98 84.60
CA ASP A 859 -18.79 -6.29 86.04
C ASP A 859 -19.77 -5.52 86.95
N GLY A 860 -20.73 -4.82 86.34
CA GLY A 860 -21.75 -4.02 87.02
C GLY A 860 -21.31 -2.59 87.40
N ARG A 861 -20.02 -2.23 87.29
CA ARG A 861 -19.51 -0.86 87.47
C ARG A 861 -18.76 -0.33 86.25
N GLY A 862 -18.33 -1.21 85.35
CA GLY A 862 -17.65 -0.95 84.10
C GLY A 862 -17.38 -2.27 83.40
N SER A 863 -16.10 -2.59 83.22
CA SER A 863 -15.68 -3.86 82.64
C SER A 863 -14.37 -4.36 83.24
N ARG A 864 -14.17 -5.67 83.20
CA ARG A 864 -12.94 -6.34 83.65
C ARG A 864 -12.55 -7.44 82.66
N VAL A 865 -11.28 -7.79 82.61
CA VAL A 865 -10.77 -8.89 81.78
C VAL A 865 -10.78 -10.20 82.58
N VAL A 866 -11.08 -11.31 81.92
CA VAL A 866 -11.01 -12.69 82.42
C VAL A 866 -10.33 -13.60 81.40
N ASP A 867 -9.89 -14.78 81.82
CA ASP A 867 -9.47 -15.83 80.89
C ASP A 867 -10.66 -16.28 80.04
N ALA A 868 -10.44 -16.47 78.74
CA ALA A 868 -11.51 -16.77 77.79
C ALA A 868 -12.25 -18.08 78.13
N ASP A 869 -11.54 -19.08 78.66
CA ASP A 869 -12.09 -20.37 79.10
C ASP A 869 -13.03 -20.29 80.32
N GLN A 870 -13.06 -19.14 81.00
CA GLN A 870 -13.99 -18.86 82.09
C GLN A 870 -15.22 -18.09 81.63
N ALA A 871 -15.16 -17.46 80.46
CA ALA A 871 -16.22 -16.64 79.91
C ALA A 871 -17.19 -17.47 79.08
N VAL A 872 -18.48 -17.14 79.19
CA VAL A 872 -19.54 -17.72 78.36
C VAL A 872 -20.39 -16.61 77.78
N VAL A 873 -20.75 -16.73 76.51
CA VAL A 873 -21.66 -15.78 75.87
C VAL A 873 -23.11 -16.17 76.18
N CYS A 874 -23.87 -15.21 76.67
CA CYS A 874 -25.29 -15.36 76.96
C CYS A 874 -26.11 -14.69 75.85
N ASP A 875 -26.73 -15.50 75.01
CA ASP A 875 -27.63 -15.07 73.92
C ASP A 875 -28.99 -14.55 74.41
N GLY A 876 -29.29 -14.76 75.69
CA GLY A 876 -30.49 -14.24 76.33
C GLY A 876 -30.27 -13.79 77.77
N PRO A 877 -31.03 -12.80 78.26
CA PRO A 877 -30.88 -12.31 79.63
C PRO A 877 -31.38 -13.29 80.69
N HIS A 878 -32.14 -14.33 80.30
CA HIS A 878 -32.59 -15.37 81.22
C HIS A 878 -31.42 -16.17 81.83
N TRP A 879 -30.32 -16.35 81.07
CA TRP A 879 -29.09 -17.00 81.53
C TRP A 879 -28.46 -16.34 82.76
N LEU A 880 -28.65 -15.03 82.93
CA LEU A 880 -28.10 -14.27 84.05
C LEU A 880 -28.66 -14.73 85.41
N GLN A 881 -29.81 -15.40 85.42
CA GLN A 881 -30.42 -15.95 86.64
C GLN A 881 -29.63 -17.14 87.21
N LEU A 882 -28.77 -17.78 86.41
CA LEU A 882 -27.98 -18.94 86.85
C LEU A 882 -26.70 -18.54 87.61
N GLY A 883 -26.42 -17.23 87.76
CA GLY A 883 -25.26 -16.75 88.54
C GLY A 883 -23.90 -17.11 87.90
N LEU A 884 -23.83 -17.09 86.57
CA LEU A 884 -22.64 -17.47 85.79
C LEU A 884 -21.43 -16.57 86.17
N PRO A 885 -20.22 -17.15 86.38
CA PRO A 885 -19.07 -16.43 86.93
C PRO A 885 -18.49 -15.35 86.00
N ALA A 886 -18.61 -15.54 84.68
CA ALA A 886 -18.22 -14.56 83.68
C ALA A 886 -19.16 -14.62 82.47
N ALA A 887 -20.28 -13.89 82.57
CA ALA A 887 -21.26 -13.78 81.50
C ALA A 887 -20.96 -12.61 80.56
N VAL A 888 -20.94 -12.89 79.26
CA VAL A 888 -20.85 -11.89 78.19
C VAL A 888 -22.20 -11.81 77.49
N PRO A 889 -22.97 -10.71 77.61
CA PRO A 889 -24.17 -10.55 76.81
C PRO A 889 -23.80 -10.42 75.33
N GLY A 890 -24.35 -11.28 74.46
CA GLY A 890 -24.04 -11.22 73.03
C GLY A 890 -24.60 -12.40 72.24
N SER A 891 -24.48 -12.34 70.92
CA SER A 891 -25.01 -13.36 70.02
C SER A 891 -24.05 -14.55 69.84
N PRO A 892 -24.50 -15.67 69.25
CA PRO A 892 -23.61 -16.77 68.86
C PRO A 892 -22.44 -16.34 67.95
N GLU A 893 -22.63 -15.32 67.10
CA GLU A 893 -21.58 -14.74 66.27
C GLU A 893 -20.49 -14.05 67.11
N LEU A 894 -20.87 -13.45 68.25
CA LEU A 894 -19.89 -12.92 69.20
C LEU A 894 -19.11 -14.06 69.85
N ALA A 895 -19.78 -15.15 70.22
CA ALA A 895 -19.15 -16.32 70.81
C ALA A 895 -18.08 -16.91 69.86
N ALA A 896 -18.41 -17.01 68.58
CA ALA A 896 -17.47 -17.43 67.53
C ALA A 896 -16.30 -16.44 67.36
N SER A 897 -16.55 -15.13 67.41
CA SER A 897 -15.51 -14.10 67.28
C SER A 897 -14.55 -14.05 68.47
N LEU A 898 -15.04 -14.38 69.66
CA LEU A 898 -14.26 -14.44 70.90
C LEU A 898 -13.67 -15.83 71.16
N ASP A 899 -14.05 -16.85 70.37
CA ASP A 899 -13.75 -18.27 70.59
C ASP A 899 -14.09 -18.74 72.02
N VAL A 900 -15.31 -18.43 72.47
CA VAL A 900 -15.84 -18.83 73.78
C VAL A 900 -17.15 -19.60 73.64
N ASP A 901 -17.48 -20.45 74.61
CA ASP A 901 -18.70 -21.25 74.57
C ASP A 901 -19.95 -20.37 74.69
N LEU A 902 -20.99 -20.74 73.95
CA LEU A 902 -22.35 -20.24 74.17
C LEU A 902 -22.90 -20.86 75.47
N ALA A 903 -23.64 -20.08 76.26
CA ALA A 903 -24.19 -20.57 77.53
C ALA A 903 -25.07 -21.82 77.35
N SER A 904 -25.79 -21.94 76.24
CA SER A 904 -26.59 -23.12 75.90
C SER A 904 -25.77 -24.38 75.61
N ASP A 905 -24.53 -24.21 75.16
CA ASP A 905 -23.63 -25.32 74.85
C ASP A 905 -22.84 -25.76 76.10
N ALA A 906 -22.51 -24.79 76.97
CA ALA A 906 -21.77 -25.01 78.20
C ALA A 906 -22.62 -25.55 79.36
N TYR A 907 -23.92 -25.23 79.40
CA TYR A 907 -24.81 -25.56 80.52
C TYR A 907 -26.06 -26.30 80.07
N ASP A 908 -26.34 -27.43 80.73
CA ASP A 908 -27.58 -28.19 80.57
C ASP A 908 -28.74 -27.45 81.25
N ALA A 909 -29.54 -26.75 80.46
CA ALA A 909 -30.59 -25.84 80.91
C ALA A 909 -32.01 -26.35 80.61
N ASP A 910 -32.22 -27.66 80.80
CA ASP A 910 -33.55 -28.25 80.72
C ASP A 910 -34.49 -27.69 81.81
N VAL A 911 -35.72 -27.34 81.41
CA VAL A 911 -36.78 -26.93 82.33
C VAL A 911 -37.33 -28.16 83.05
N ALA A 912 -37.18 -28.22 84.37
CA ALA A 912 -37.63 -29.34 85.18
C ALA A 912 -39.06 -29.13 85.72
N GLY A 913 -39.98 -30.05 85.39
CA GLY A 913 -41.37 -30.05 85.88
C GLY A 913 -42.41 -29.96 84.77
N GLY A 914 -43.70 -30.09 85.13
CA GLY A 914 -44.82 -29.91 84.21
C GLY A 914 -45.59 -28.63 84.57
N GLY A 915 -45.54 -27.62 83.69
CA GLY A 915 -46.28 -26.37 83.85
C GLY A 915 -47.64 -26.36 83.15
N GLU A 916 -48.45 -25.33 83.41
CA GLU A 916 -49.78 -25.15 82.81
C GLU A 916 -49.73 -24.13 81.67
N HIS A 917 -50.21 -24.50 80.47
CA HIS A 917 -50.28 -23.57 79.34
C HIS A 917 -51.46 -22.60 79.52
N LEU A 918 -51.15 -21.32 79.66
CA LEU A 918 -52.14 -20.26 79.84
C LEU A 918 -52.09 -19.24 78.70
N PRO A 919 -53.23 -18.60 78.36
CA PRO A 919 -53.23 -17.48 77.43
C PRO A 919 -52.56 -16.26 78.05
N VAL A 920 -51.80 -15.51 77.24
CA VAL A 920 -51.20 -14.25 77.72
C VAL A 920 -52.30 -13.24 78.08
N PRO A 921 -52.22 -12.57 79.25
CA PRO A 921 -53.22 -11.58 79.66
C PRO A 921 -53.45 -10.46 78.64
N GLN A 922 -54.70 -10.04 78.45
CA GLN A 922 -55.05 -9.01 77.45
C GLN A 922 -54.31 -7.67 77.63
N VAL A 923 -53.94 -7.34 78.88
CA VAL A 923 -53.21 -6.10 79.20
C VAL A 923 -51.83 -6.06 78.53
N ALA A 924 -51.17 -7.22 78.35
CA ALA A 924 -49.85 -7.29 77.73
C ALA A 924 -49.88 -6.82 76.27
N TYR A 925 -50.92 -7.16 75.49
CA TYR A 925 -51.05 -6.74 74.08
C TYR A 925 -51.22 -5.24 73.88
N GLN A 926 -51.57 -4.49 74.93
CA GLN A 926 -51.68 -3.03 74.86
C GLN A 926 -50.31 -2.35 75.03
N VAL A 927 -49.37 -3.00 75.73
CA VAL A 927 -47.99 -2.54 75.88
C VAL A 927 -47.10 -3.13 74.77
N LEU A 928 -47.35 -4.39 74.42
CA LEU A 928 -46.58 -5.20 73.49
C LEU A 928 -47.52 -5.91 72.50
N PRO A 929 -47.92 -5.24 71.40
CA PRO A 929 -48.89 -5.78 70.44
C PRO A 929 -48.46 -7.10 69.78
N SER A 930 -47.16 -7.37 69.73
CA SER A 930 -46.51 -8.57 69.19
C SER A 930 -46.35 -9.71 70.20
N ALA A 931 -46.89 -9.57 71.42
CA ALA A 931 -46.78 -10.59 72.46
C ALA A 931 -47.24 -11.98 72.01
N ALA A 932 -46.57 -13.03 72.51
CA ALA A 932 -46.95 -14.42 72.27
C ALA A 932 -48.39 -14.71 72.70
N THR A 933 -49.03 -15.70 72.07
CA THR A 933 -50.44 -16.02 72.37
C THR A 933 -50.65 -16.73 73.71
N SER A 934 -49.62 -17.44 74.17
CA SER A 934 -49.65 -18.28 75.38
C SER A 934 -48.28 -18.34 76.03
N TYR A 935 -48.25 -18.68 77.31
CA TYR A 935 -47.05 -18.98 78.09
C TYR A 935 -47.30 -20.22 78.95
N VAL A 936 -46.24 -20.81 79.48
CA VAL A 936 -46.31 -21.91 80.45
C VAL A 936 -46.09 -21.34 81.85
N GLU A 937 -47.10 -21.43 82.70
CA GLU A 937 -47.03 -21.02 84.10
C GLU A 937 -46.50 -22.16 84.98
N HIS A 938 -45.62 -21.81 85.92
CA HIS A 938 -45.05 -22.73 86.90
C HIS A 938 -45.25 -22.15 88.30
N ASP A 939 -45.68 -22.97 89.26
CA ASP A 939 -45.67 -22.58 90.68
C ASP A 939 -44.23 -22.38 91.20
N GLU A 940 -43.30 -23.22 90.71
CA GLU A 940 -41.86 -23.14 90.96
C GLU A 940 -41.15 -23.56 89.67
N LEU A 941 -40.48 -22.64 88.99
CA LEU A 941 -39.73 -22.91 87.76
C LEU A 941 -38.27 -23.21 88.12
N VAL A 942 -37.80 -24.41 87.79
CA VAL A 942 -36.42 -24.85 88.06
C VAL A 942 -35.71 -25.16 86.75
N VAL A 943 -34.56 -24.51 86.53
CA VAL A 943 -33.69 -24.71 85.36
C VAL A 943 -32.27 -24.98 85.86
N ALA A 944 -31.60 -25.99 85.32
CA ALA A 944 -30.27 -26.43 85.77
C ALA A 944 -30.17 -26.66 87.30
N GLY A 945 -31.28 -27.09 87.92
CA GLY A 945 -31.36 -27.31 89.37
C GLY A 945 -31.46 -26.04 90.23
N LEU A 946 -31.62 -24.86 89.63
CA LEU A 946 -31.79 -23.58 90.30
C LEU A 946 -33.21 -23.01 90.09
N PRO A 947 -33.84 -22.42 91.11
CA PRO A 947 -35.10 -21.71 90.93
C PRO A 947 -34.86 -20.43 90.12
N VAL A 948 -35.63 -20.24 89.05
CA VAL A 948 -35.59 -19.05 88.17
C VAL A 948 -36.99 -18.45 88.04
N ASP A 949 -37.08 -17.14 87.80
CA ASP A 949 -38.37 -16.46 87.68
C ASP A 949 -39.00 -16.65 86.30
N TRP A 950 -38.15 -16.84 85.28
CA TRP A 950 -38.56 -17.06 83.90
C TRP A 950 -37.49 -17.77 83.08
N TRP A 951 -37.91 -18.42 82.01
CA TRP A 951 -37.04 -19.07 81.02
C TRP A 951 -37.69 -19.05 79.64
N VAL A 952 -36.89 -19.23 78.59
CA VAL A 952 -37.38 -19.29 77.21
C VAL A 952 -36.79 -20.52 76.53
N VAL A 953 -37.65 -21.35 75.93
CA VAL A 953 -37.25 -22.53 75.12
C VAL A 953 -37.81 -22.36 73.72
N GLY A 954 -36.95 -22.03 72.76
CA GLY A 954 -37.41 -21.55 71.44
C GLY A 954 -38.22 -20.26 71.60
N ASP A 955 -39.48 -20.26 71.18
CA ASP A 955 -40.41 -19.13 71.38
C ASP A 955 -41.35 -19.35 72.58
N GLU A 956 -41.22 -20.48 73.30
CA GLU A 956 -42.07 -20.80 74.44
C GLU A 956 -41.54 -20.14 75.71
N ILE A 957 -42.40 -19.34 76.34
CA ILE A 957 -42.09 -18.61 77.57
C ILE A 957 -42.54 -19.42 78.77
N HIS A 958 -41.61 -19.72 79.67
CA HIS A 958 -41.87 -20.32 80.97
C HIS A 958 -41.75 -19.22 82.03
N ALA A 959 -42.74 -19.07 82.92
CA ALA A 959 -42.70 -18.05 83.96
C ALA A 959 -43.27 -18.57 85.27
N ALA A 960 -42.60 -18.24 86.39
CA ALA A 960 -43.10 -18.45 87.75
C ALA A 960 -43.60 -17.18 88.42
N THR A 961 -43.30 -16.00 87.84
CA THR A 961 -43.73 -14.71 88.37
C THR A 961 -44.25 -13.79 87.26
N LEU A 962 -45.02 -12.77 87.62
CA LEU A 962 -45.49 -11.76 86.65
C LEU A 962 -44.34 -10.91 86.09
N ASP A 963 -43.30 -10.62 86.89
CA ASP A 963 -42.08 -9.95 86.41
C ASP A 963 -41.31 -10.86 85.44
N GLY A 964 -41.22 -12.15 85.75
CA GLY A 964 -40.66 -13.16 84.86
C GLY A 964 -41.42 -13.26 83.54
N LEU A 965 -42.76 -13.30 83.59
CA LEU A 965 -43.61 -13.28 82.40
C LEU A 965 -43.38 -12.01 81.56
N ALA A 966 -43.28 -10.84 82.20
CA ALA A 966 -42.99 -9.58 81.52
C ALA A 966 -41.66 -9.61 80.77
N ARG A 967 -40.60 -10.14 81.41
CA ARG A 967 -39.27 -10.30 80.81
C ARG A 967 -39.28 -11.28 79.65
N GLY A 968 -39.92 -12.44 79.83
CA GLY A 968 -40.07 -13.44 78.78
C GLY A 968 -40.79 -12.89 77.55
N LEU A 969 -41.92 -12.20 77.76
CA LEU A 969 -42.69 -11.57 76.68
C LEU A 969 -41.90 -10.48 75.97
N ALA A 970 -41.26 -9.57 76.73
CA ALA A 970 -40.43 -8.51 76.17
C ALA A 970 -39.25 -9.05 75.35
N TRP A 971 -38.62 -10.12 75.83
CA TRP A 971 -37.49 -10.76 75.16
C TRP A 971 -37.91 -11.43 73.85
N VAL A 972 -38.91 -12.33 73.89
CA VAL A 972 -39.37 -13.06 72.69
C VAL A 972 -39.93 -12.11 71.62
N ALA A 973 -40.53 -10.99 72.01
CA ALA A 973 -41.01 -9.98 71.07
C ALA A 973 -39.94 -9.01 70.56
N GLY A 974 -38.70 -9.11 71.04
CA GLY A 974 -37.60 -8.21 70.65
C GLY A 974 -37.71 -6.79 71.21
N GLU A 975 -38.58 -6.55 72.20
CA GLU A 975 -38.81 -5.24 72.82
C GLU A 975 -38.36 -5.24 74.29
N TRP A 976 -37.09 -5.58 74.53
CA TRP A 976 -36.54 -5.77 75.88
C TRP A 976 -36.76 -4.57 76.82
N ASP A 977 -36.74 -3.33 76.30
CA ASP A 977 -36.95 -2.11 77.09
C ASP A 977 -38.36 -2.00 77.68
N ARG A 978 -39.36 -2.64 77.07
CA ARG A 978 -40.75 -2.67 77.55
C ARG A 978 -40.93 -3.51 78.80
N ARG A 979 -39.95 -4.34 79.20
CA ARG A 979 -40.07 -5.30 80.32
C ARG A 979 -40.56 -4.66 81.62
N TRP A 980 -40.13 -3.42 81.91
CA TRP A 980 -40.48 -2.73 83.15
C TRP A 980 -41.94 -2.26 83.15
N VAL A 981 -42.38 -1.68 82.04
CA VAL A 981 -43.77 -1.26 81.85
C VAL A 981 -44.69 -2.47 81.81
N LEU A 982 -44.27 -3.55 81.15
CA LEU A 982 -45.00 -4.82 81.10
C LEU A 982 -45.15 -5.43 82.49
N ALA A 983 -44.10 -5.44 83.32
CA ALA A 983 -44.14 -5.97 84.68
C ALA A 983 -45.17 -5.21 85.53
N GLU A 984 -45.12 -3.88 85.50
CA GLU A 984 -46.08 -3.04 86.24
C GLU A 984 -47.51 -3.20 85.71
N ALA A 985 -47.70 -3.26 84.39
CA ALA A 985 -49.03 -3.43 83.78
C ALA A 985 -49.65 -4.81 84.05
N LEU A 986 -48.83 -5.86 84.12
CA LEU A 986 -49.29 -7.21 84.50
C LEU A 986 -49.65 -7.28 85.99
N GLN A 987 -48.92 -6.55 86.83
CA GLN A 987 -49.17 -6.49 88.27
C GLN A 987 -50.39 -5.62 88.63
N ASP A 988 -50.54 -4.46 88.01
CA ASP A 988 -51.70 -3.56 88.15
C ASP A 988 -52.24 -3.10 86.78
N PRO A 989 -53.18 -3.86 86.18
CA PRO A 989 -53.78 -3.49 84.91
C PRO A 989 -54.49 -2.12 84.90
N ALA A 990 -54.86 -1.57 86.06
CA ALA A 990 -55.52 -0.26 86.13
C ALA A 990 -54.52 0.90 85.98
N ALA A 991 -53.23 0.68 86.21
CA ALA A 991 -52.17 1.67 86.04
C ALA A 991 -51.79 1.90 84.56
N LEU A 992 -52.17 0.97 83.67
CA LEU A 992 -51.76 0.96 82.27
C LEU A 992 -51.97 2.30 81.52
N PRO A 993 -53.12 3.01 81.62
CA PRO A 993 -53.31 4.27 80.90
C PRO A 993 -52.30 5.36 81.31
N THR A 994 -51.86 5.36 82.57
CA THR A 994 -50.85 6.29 83.08
C THR A 994 -49.46 5.90 82.58
N LEU A 995 -49.11 4.61 82.64
CA LEU A 995 -47.82 4.11 82.16
C LEU A 995 -47.62 4.39 80.67
N LEU A 996 -48.63 4.15 79.83
CA LEU A 996 -48.57 4.46 78.40
C LEU A 996 -48.48 5.96 78.12
N ALA A 997 -49.00 6.81 79.01
CA ALA A 997 -48.84 8.26 78.90
C ALA A 997 -47.43 8.71 79.30
N GLU A 998 -46.83 8.10 80.33
CA GLU A 998 -45.45 8.37 80.74
C GLU A 998 -44.44 7.99 79.65
N GLU A 999 -44.66 6.86 78.97
CA GLU A 999 -43.87 6.43 77.81
C GLU A 999 -43.86 7.44 76.64
N THR A 1000 -44.81 8.38 76.57
CA THR A 1000 -44.78 9.43 75.53
C THR A 1000 -43.75 10.53 75.78
N PHE A 1001 -43.14 10.57 76.97
CA PHE A 1001 -42.09 11.52 77.34
C PHE A 1001 -40.67 10.94 77.24
N GLY A 1002 -40.54 9.62 77.08
CA GLY A 1002 -39.29 8.86 77.10
C GLY A 1002 -38.57 8.79 75.78
#